data_AF-A0A5C7HKD8-F1
#
_entry.id   AF-A0A5C7HKD8-F1
#
_cell.length_a   1.000
_cell.length_b   1.000
_cell.length_c   1.000
_cell.angle_alpha   90.00
_cell.angle_beta   90.00
_cell.angle_gamma   90.00
#
_symmetry.space_group_name_H-M   'P 1'
#
loop_
_entity.id
_entity.type
_entity.pdbx_description
1 polymer ?
#
loop_
_entity_poly.entity_id
_entity_poly.type
_entity_poly.pdbx_seq_one_letter_code
_entity_poly.pdbx_strand_id
1 'polypeptide(L)'
;MSGEEEENAAELKIGDEFLKAKCLMNCEVALILEHKYEQLQQTSEDPLNQISQVFEKSLQYVKRFSRYKNPDAVRQVREVLSRYQLAEFELCVLGNLCPETAEEAMAMVPSITTKGRFQDDYAIDKMLNDLSMIKKFEQYCIKVSVVAFSTEAISGKNEEIKRFSMNNLMVPLNFNDVKQEAGSGRYLQLLSRVLDRRKGSKKTVLVNFMDICETMHRQPDHVMAFLILTGRNGDKRMNMFYVIAAQVQIQSLQRRIVSLFKDVSRLIFSVVILMMVVENSNCTEFGVNGDDQFESMVEEAENHLYSSSTHHGVYDLQDMEDDDWEMVAKSGNQFVVNGKPFYVNGFNTYWLMVFAADQSTRGKVSELFQQASSVGLTVCRTWAFNDGQWRALQKSPSVYDEEVFKALDFVVSEAKKYKIRLILSLVNNWDAYGGKPQYVKWGKDAGLNLTSDDDFFSHPTLRSYYKAHVKTVLNRVNTLTNITYKEDPTIFAWELMNEPRCTSDPSGDKLQSWIQEMAVYVKSMDPKHLVEIGTEGFYGPSTPDKAQFNPNTYATQVGTDFIRNHQVIGVDFASVHIYADSWISQTISDAHVQFTKSWMEAHIADGEKYLGMPVLFAEFGVSSKDGGYNSSFRDSFINTVYKTLLNSTKKGGSGAGSLLWQLFPDGTDYMDDGYAIVISKSPSTSNIISLHSTRLAIFNSMCSWKCSWGCKKKNPLEAFLYLDDL
;
A
#
# COMPACT_ATOMS: atom_id res chain seq x y z
N MET A 1 -43.65 42.46 -23.20
CA MET A 1 -43.04 42.13 -21.90
C MET A 1 -43.79 40.94 -21.31
N SER A 2 -43.41 39.73 -21.72
CA SER A 2 -43.66 38.51 -20.95
C SER A 2 -42.38 38.28 -20.16
N GLY A 3 -42.45 38.41 -18.83
CA GLY A 3 -41.29 38.13 -17.99
C GLY A 3 -40.94 36.65 -18.12
N GLU A 4 -39.74 36.34 -18.58
CA GLU A 4 -39.17 35.01 -18.38
C GLU A 4 -38.99 34.86 -16.87
N GLU A 5 -39.76 33.97 -16.24
CA GLU A 5 -39.55 33.59 -14.85
C GLU A 5 -38.15 32.97 -14.74
N GLU A 6 -37.31 33.52 -13.87
CA GLU A 6 -35.94 33.07 -13.65
C GLU A 6 -35.98 31.65 -13.05
N GLU A 7 -35.39 30.68 -13.76
CA GLU A 7 -35.32 29.29 -13.29
C GLU A 7 -34.49 29.20 -12.01
N ASN A 8 -35.04 28.54 -10.99
CA ASN A 8 -34.41 28.39 -9.68
C ASN A 8 -34.68 27.00 -9.12
N ALA A 9 -33.68 26.12 -9.20
CA ALA A 9 -33.75 24.75 -8.71
C ALA A 9 -33.95 24.66 -7.17
N ALA A 10 -33.45 25.64 -6.40
CA ALA A 10 -33.64 25.70 -4.95
C ALA A 10 -35.10 25.99 -4.56
N GLU A 11 -35.88 26.55 -5.48
CA GLU A 11 -37.31 26.84 -5.33
C GLU A 11 -38.21 25.90 -6.17
N LEU A 12 -37.62 24.90 -6.86
CA LEU A 12 -38.29 24.04 -7.85
C LEU A 12 -38.94 24.80 -9.02
N LYS A 13 -38.43 26.00 -9.34
CA LYS A 13 -38.74 26.72 -10.58
C LYS A 13 -37.86 26.16 -11.69
N ILE A 14 -38.08 24.90 -12.02
CA ILE A 14 -37.49 24.24 -13.20
C ILE A 14 -38.56 24.30 -14.29
N GLY A 15 -38.23 24.65 -15.54
CA GLY A 15 -39.22 24.86 -16.60
C GLY A 15 -40.28 23.75 -16.69
N ASP A 16 -41.49 24.08 -17.16
CA ASP A 16 -42.69 23.20 -17.16
C ASP A 16 -42.45 21.80 -17.77
N GLU A 17 -41.49 21.68 -18.68
CA GLU A 17 -41.06 20.44 -19.30
C GLU A 17 -40.37 19.47 -18.34
N PHE A 18 -39.66 19.98 -17.32
CA PHE A 18 -38.97 19.19 -16.30
C PHE A 18 -39.84 18.85 -15.09
N LEU A 19 -40.86 19.65 -14.80
CA LEU A 19 -41.80 19.39 -13.69
C LEU A 19 -42.60 18.09 -13.86
N LYS A 20 -42.80 17.65 -15.11
CA LYS A 20 -43.55 16.42 -15.45
C LYS A 20 -42.64 15.29 -15.94
N ALA A 21 -41.34 15.53 -16.08
CA ALA A 21 -40.39 14.53 -16.55
C ALA A 21 -39.95 13.60 -15.42
N LYS A 22 -39.73 12.34 -15.75
CA LYS A 22 -38.99 11.43 -14.86
C LYS A 22 -37.51 11.72 -14.98
N CYS A 23 -36.84 11.84 -13.84
CA CYS A 23 -35.39 12.02 -13.80
C CYS A 23 -34.71 10.68 -13.53
N LEU A 24 -33.55 10.45 -14.15
CA LEU A 24 -32.74 9.25 -13.93
C LEU A 24 -31.50 9.60 -13.11
N MET A 25 -31.21 8.78 -12.10
CA MET A 25 -29.93 8.84 -11.37
C MET A 25 -28.78 8.39 -12.29
N ASN A 26 -27.55 8.82 -11.99
CA ASN A 26 -26.36 8.42 -12.73
C ASN A 26 -26.25 6.88 -12.81
N CYS A 27 -26.59 6.18 -11.73
CA CYS A 27 -26.55 4.72 -11.68
C CYS A 27 -27.62 4.05 -12.56
N GLU A 28 -28.80 4.65 -12.71
CA GLU A 28 -29.84 4.17 -13.63
C GLU A 28 -29.39 4.39 -15.09
N VAL A 29 -28.79 5.55 -15.38
CA VAL A 29 -28.23 5.84 -16.70
C VAL A 29 -27.07 4.89 -17.03
N ALA A 30 -26.21 4.58 -16.06
CA ALA A 30 -25.10 3.63 -16.23
C ALA A 30 -25.63 2.24 -16.65
N LEU A 31 -26.63 1.71 -15.96
CA LEU A 31 -27.23 0.40 -16.30
C LEU A 31 -27.84 0.40 -17.70
N ILE A 32 -28.53 1.47 -18.09
CA ILE A 32 -29.16 1.59 -19.41
C ILE A 32 -28.10 1.64 -20.51
N LEU A 33 -27.06 2.46 -20.33
CA LEU A 33 -25.98 2.60 -21.31
C LEU A 33 -25.11 1.35 -21.39
N GLU A 34 -24.84 0.67 -20.27
CA GLU A 34 -24.14 -0.62 -20.25
C GLU A 34 -24.90 -1.69 -21.03
N HIS A 35 -26.20 -1.85 -20.75
CA HIS A 35 -27.01 -2.83 -21.47
C HIS A 35 -27.06 -2.52 -22.97
N LYS A 36 -27.15 -1.24 -23.35
CA LYS A 36 -27.11 -0.83 -24.76
C LYS A 36 -25.75 -1.12 -25.40
N TYR A 37 -24.66 -0.90 -24.67
CA TYR A 37 -23.30 -1.20 -25.12
C TYR A 37 -23.12 -2.71 -25.36
N GLU A 38 -23.59 -3.56 -24.45
CA GLU A 38 -23.55 -5.03 -24.59
C GLU A 38 -24.36 -5.52 -25.81
N GLN A 39 -25.55 -4.97 -26.04
CA GLN A 39 -26.36 -5.30 -27.22
C GLN A 39 -25.65 -4.93 -28.53
N LEU A 40 -24.97 -3.78 -28.57
CA LEU A 40 -24.22 -3.33 -29.75
C LEU A 40 -23.01 -4.23 -30.03
N GLN A 41 -22.34 -4.73 -28.98
CA GLN A 41 -21.25 -5.70 -29.12
C GLN A 41 -21.72 -7.06 -29.64
N GLN A 42 -22.94 -7.50 -29.31
CA GLN A 42 -23.47 -8.80 -29.73
C GLN A 42 -24.05 -8.80 -31.16
N THR A 43 -24.36 -7.62 -31.71
CA THR A 43 -25.12 -7.50 -32.98
C THR A 43 -24.26 -7.03 -34.17
N SER A 44 -23.04 -6.52 -33.94
CA SER A 44 -22.21 -5.89 -34.98
C SER A 44 -20.92 -6.68 -35.29
N GLU A 45 -20.60 -6.85 -36.57
CA GLU A 45 -19.28 -7.35 -37.03
C GLU A 45 -18.17 -6.30 -36.87
N ASP A 46 -18.52 -5.02 -36.68
CA ASP A 46 -17.59 -3.91 -36.39
C ASP A 46 -18.15 -3.00 -35.28
N PRO A 47 -17.83 -3.26 -33.99
CA PRO A 47 -18.41 -2.55 -32.85
C PRO A 47 -17.99 -1.08 -32.71
N LEU A 48 -16.85 -0.69 -33.29
CA LEU A 48 -16.24 0.63 -33.07
C LEU A 48 -16.85 1.74 -33.94
N ASN A 49 -17.52 1.39 -35.05
CA ASN A 49 -18.05 2.36 -36.01
C ASN A 49 -19.46 2.89 -35.69
N GLN A 50 -20.19 2.29 -34.73
CA GLN A 50 -21.55 2.72 -34.35
C GLN A 50 -21.64 3.47 -33.01
N ILE A 51 -20.57 3.46 -32.22
CA ILE A 51 -20.59 4.09 -30.89
C ILE A 51 -20.11 5.53 -31.03
N SER A 52 -21.03 6.48 -30.85
CA SER A 52 -20.67 7.89 -30.90
C SER A 52 -19.74 8.24 -29.74
N GLN A 53 -18.82 9.19 -29.97
CA GLN A 53 -17.95 9.71 -28.91
C GLN A 53 -18.75 10.27 -27.72
N VAL A 54 -19.96 10.77 -27.97
CA VAL A 54 -20.89 11.26 -26.93
C VAL A 54 -21.40 10.12 -26.06
N PHE A 55 -21.76 8.98 -26.67
CA PHE A 55 -22.20 7.79 -25.93
C PHE A 55 -21.09 7.27 -25.01
N GLU A 56 -19.86 7.16 -25.53
CA GLU A 56 -18.73 6.65 -24.77
C GLU A 56 -18.37 7.56 -23.59
N LYS A 57 -18.27 8.88 -23.83
CA LYS A 57 -18.03 9.87 -22.76
C LYS A 57 -19.15 9.88 -21.73
N SER A 58 -20.40 9.74 -22.16
CA SER A 58 -21.55 9.68 -21.24
C SER A 58 -21.49 8.42 -20.37
N LEU A 59 -21.21 7.26 -20.96
CA LEU A 59 -21.06 5.99 -20.24
C LEU A 59 -19.90 6.04 -19.24
N GLN A 60 -18.75 6.58 -19.63
CA GLN A 60 -17.60 6.76 -18.73
C GLN A 60 -17.93 7.70 -17.56
N TYR A 61 -18.59 8.82 -17.83
CA TYR A 61 -19.02 9.77 -16.80
C TYR A 61 -19.96 9.09 -15.79
N VAL A 62 -21.04 8.47 -16.26
CA VAL A 62 -22.00 7.86 -15.35
C VAL A 62 -21.41 6.68 -14.59
N LYS A 63 -20.54 5.86 -15.21
CA LYS A 63 -19.80 4.79 -14.50
C LYS A 63 -18.91 5.34 -13.37
N ARG A 64 -18.23 6.46 -13.61
CA ARG A 64 -17.34 7.09 -12.64
C ARG A 64 -18.09 7.71 -11.47
N PHE A 65 -19.23 8.34 -11.73
CA PHE A 65 -19.97 9.12 -10.73
C PHE A 65 -21.22 8.41 -10.17
N SER A 66 -21.49 7.17 -10.56
CA SER A 66 -22.52 6.33 -9.94
C SER A 66 -22.07 5.83 -8.56
N ARG A 67 -22.87 6.11 -7.54
CA ARG A 67 -22.61 5.66 -6.16
C ARG A 67 -23.01 4.21 -5.92
N TYR A 68 -23.98 3.72 -6.69
CA TYR A 68 -24.50 2.36 -6.65
C TYR A 68 -24.23 1.69 -8.00
N LYS A 69 -23.67 0.49 -7.97
CA LYS A 69 -23.29 -0.30 -9.15
C LYS A 69 -24.13 -1.57 -9.29
N ASN A 70 -24.61 -2.12 -8.19
CA ASN A 70 -25.45 -3.31 -8.23
C ASN A 70 -26.88 -2.95 -8.71
N PRO A 71 -27.42 -3.60 -9.77
CA PRO A 71 -28.78 -3.32 -10.28
C PRO A 71 -29.89 -3.40 -9.21
N ASP A 72 -29.77 -4.33 -8.26
CA ASP A 72 -30.72 -4.47 -7.16
C ASP A 72 -30.61 -3.34 -6.14
N ALA A 73 -29.40 -2.82 -5.90
CA ALA A 73 -29.20 -1.67 -5.05
C ALA A 73 -29.75 -0.39 -5.70
N VAL A 74 -29.51 -0.21 -7.00
CA VAL A 74 -30.06 0.92 -7.78
C VAL A 74 -31.58 0.96 -7.70
N ARG A 75 -32.23 -0.20 -7.89
CA ARG A 75 -33.69 -0.34 -7.74
C ARG A 75 -34.16 -0.03 -6.32
N GLN A 76 -33.47 -0.54 -5.30
CA GLN A 76 -33.81 -0.29 -3.90
C GLN A 76 -33.69 1.19 -3.52
N VAL A 77 -32.64 1.88 -3.99
CA VAL A 77 -32.47 3.32 -3.76
C VAL A 77 -33.64 4.10 -4.36
N ARG A 78 -34.00 3.78 -5.61
CA ARG A 78 -35.15 4.39 -6.27
C ARG A 78 -36.45 4.15 -5.49
N GLU A 79 -36.69 2.91 -5.06
CA GLU A 79 -37.88 2.55 -4.29
C GLU A 79 -37.93 3.24 -2.92
N VAL A 80 -36.79 3.40 -2.24
CA VAL A 80 -36.72 4.09 -0.94
C VAL A 80 -37.00 5.57 -1.11
N LEU A 81 -36.29 6.27 -2.00
CA LEU A 81 -36.47 7.71 -2.20
C LEU A 81 -37.89 8.05 -2.67
N SER A 82 -38.50 7.19 -3.49
CA SER A 82 -39.89 7.39 -3.96
C SER A 82 -40.93 7.37 -2.83
N ARG A 83 -40.59 6.88 -1.63
CA ARG A 83 -41.49 6.88 -0.46
C ARG A 83 -41.58 8.24 0.23
N TYR A 84 -40.64 9.15 -0.05
CA TYR A 84 -40.45 10.40 0.71
C TYR A 84 -41.05 11.66 0.05
N GLN A 85 -42.05 11.51 -0.84
CA GLN A 85 -42.76 12.64 -1.51
C GLN A 85 -41.82 13.72 -2.11
N LEU A 86 -40.67 13.26 -2.61
CA LEU A 86 -39.68 14.10 -3.28
C LEU A 86 -40.14 14.42 -4.72
N ALA A 87 -39.75 15.59 -5.22
CA ALA A 87 -39.79 15.84 -6.64
C ALA A 87 -38.73 14.98 -7.36
N GLU A 88 -38.96 14.66 -8.62
CA GLU A 88 -38.07 13.79 -9.42
C GLU A 88 -36.61 14.30 -9.45
N PHE A 89 -36.43 15.62 -9.53
CA PHE A 89 -35.12 16.26 -9.44
C PHE A 89 -34.45 16.04 -8.07
N GLU A 90 -35.18 16.25 -6.97
CA GLU A 90 -34.66 16.12 -5.60
C GLU A 90 -34.21 14.69 -5.32
N LEU A 91 -35.02 13.71 -5.75
CA LEU A 91 -34.70 12.30 -5.68
C LEU A 91 -33.37 12.01 -6.39
N CYS A 92 -33.19 12.49 -7.61
CA CYS A 92 -31.98 12.21 -8.37
C CYS A 92 -30.74 12.85 -7.75
N VAL A 93 -30.84 14.07 -7.23
CA VAL A 93 -29.70 14.73 -6.56
C VAL A 93 -29.32 13.98 -5.29
N LEU A 94 -30.29 13.60 -4.45
CA LEU A 94 -30.03 12.82 -3.23
C LEU A 94 -29.46 11.43 -3.54
N GLY A 95 -29.98 10.75 -4.57
CA GLY A 95 -29.47 9.45 -5.02
C GLY A 95 -28.06 9.51 -5.61
N ASN A 96 -27.70 10.62 -6.26
CA ASN A 96 -26.36 10.82 -6.85
C ASN A 96 -25.32 11.28 -5.83
N LEU A 97 -25.68 12.20 -4.94
CA LEU A 97 -24.75 12.83 -4.00
C LEU A 97 -24.62 12.05 -2.68
N CYS A 98 -25.67 11.33 -2.26
CA CYS A 98 -25.70 10.50 -1.06
C CYS A 98 -25.21 11.22 0.21
N PRO A 99 -25.88 12.32 0.63
CA PRO A 99 -25.51 13.06 1.83
C PRO A 99 -25.60 12.18 3.09
N GLU A 100 -24.74 12.45 4.07
CA GLU A 100 -24.64 11.65 5.30
C GLU A 100 -25.41 12.28 6.47
N THR A 101 -25.66 13.58 6.44
CA THR A 101 -26.43 14.30 7.47
C THR A 101 -27.57 15.11 6.87
N ALA A 102 -28.60 15.38 7.69
CA ALA A 102 -29.71 16.23 7.27
C ALA A 102 -29.24 17.64 6.85
N GLU A 103 -28.25 18.22 7.54
CA GLU A 103 -27.67 19.52 7.19
C GLU A 103 -27.03 19.51 5.79
N GLU A 104 -26.31 18.45 5.45
CA GLU A 104 -25.71 18.28 4.13
C GLU A 104 -26.79 18.14 3.05
N ALA A 105 -27.83 17.32 3.32
CA ALA A 105 -28.95 17.16 2.40
C ALA A 105 -29.70 18.47 2.15
N MET A 106 -29.93 19.26 3.20
CA MET A 106 -30.57 20.58 3.11
C MET A 106 -29.71 21.61 2.39
N ALA A 107 -28.38 21.57 2.59
CA ALA A 107 -27.46 22.46 1.88
C ALA A 107 -27.39 22.15 0.37
N MET A 108 -27.41 20.86 0.00
CA MET A 108 -27.33 20.42 -1.40
C MET A 108 -28.65 20.52 -2.14
N VAL A 109 -29.78 20.29 -1.45
CA VAL A 109 -31.12 20.33 -2.03
C VAL A 109 -32.03 21.19 -1.15
N PRO A 110 -31.88 22.53 -1.16
CA PRO A 110 -32.65 23.42 -0.28
C PRO A 110 -34.17 23.24 -0.42
N SER A 111 -34.64 22.87 -1.61
CA SER A 111 -36.06 22.68 -1.95
C SER A 111 -36.79 21.60 -1.14
N ILE A 112 -36.06 20.67 -0.50
CA ILE A 112 -36.67 19.66 0.38
C ILE A 112 -37.32 20.31 1.61
N THR A 113 -36.80 21.46 2.05
CA THR A 113 -37.31 22.21 3.22
C THR A 113 -38.42 23.20 2.86
N THR A 114 -38.42 23.74 1.64
CA THR A 114 -39.19 24.91 1.20
C THR A 114 -40.71 24.69 1.11
N LYS A 115 -41.22 23.47 1.27
CA LYS A 115 -42.66 23.15 1.15
C LYS A 115 -43.31 22.51 2.38
N GLY A 116 -42.66 22.54 3.55
CA GLY A 116 -43.23 21.97 4.79
C GLY A 116 -43.44 20.44 4.72
N ARG A 117 -42.74 19.76 3.81
CA ARG A 117 -42.80 18.30 3.59
C ARG A 117 -42.06 17.51 4.68
N PHE A 118 -41.03 18.12 5.25
CA PHE A 118 -40.26 17.62 6.39
C PHE A 118 -40.42 18.65 7.51
N GLN A 119 -41.22 18.33 8.52
CA GLN A 119 -41.52 19.24 9.64
C GLN A 119 -40.47 19.14 10.76
N ASP A 120 -39.61 18.11 10.72
CA ASP A 120 -38.47 17.89 11.60
C ASP A 120 -37.32 17.21 10.83
N ASP A 121 -36.07 17.44 11.27
CA ASP A 121 -34.86 16.84 10.70
C ASP A 121 -34.90 15.30 10.76
N TYR A 122 -35.71 14.75 11.67
CA TYR A 122 -35.90 13.31 11.89
C TYR A 122 -36.35 12.56 10.62
N ALA A 123 -37.24 13.15 9.81
CA ALA A 123 -37.71 12.50 8.60
C ALA A 123 -36.64 12.48 7.48
N ILE A 124 -35.77 13.48 7.43
CA ILE A 124 -34.61 13.52 6.53
C ILE A 124 -33.58 12.49 7.02
N ASP A 125 -33.24 12.51 8.30
CA ASP A 125 -32.32 11.54 8.90
C ASP A 125 -32.77 10.10 8.70
N LYS A 126 -34.08 9.82 8.83
CA LYS A 126 -34.63 8.49 8.58
C LYS A 126 -34.43 8.06 7.12
N MET A 127 -34.69 8.95 6.17
CA MET A 127 -34.44 8.70 4.75
C MET A 127 -32.96 8.43 4.47
N LEU A 128 -32.06 9.26 5.02
CA LEU A 128 -30.61 9.08 4.85
C LEU A 128 -30.11 7.79 5.50
N ASN A 129 -30.67 7.41 6.65
CA ASN A 129 -30.39 6.14 7.30
C ASN A 129 -30.81 4.95 6.44
N ASP A 130 -32.00 4.99 5.83
CA ASP A 130 -32.49 3.96 4.90
C ASP A 130 -31.56 3.82 3.68
N LEU A 131 -31.09 4.94 3.11
CA LEU A 131 -30.10 4.94 2.03
C LEU A 131 -28.74 4.39 2.49
N SER A 132 -28.29 4.76 3.69
CA SER A 132 -27.04 4.27 4.27
C SER A 132 -27.06 2.76 4.45
N MET A 133 -28.22 2.17 4.79
CA MET A 133 -28.37 0.73 4.90
C MET A 133 -28.15 0.07 3.54
N ILE A 134 -28.74 0.58 2.46
CA ILE A 134 -28.53 0.04 1.10
C ILE A 134 -27.05 0.15 0.69
N LYS A 135 -26.41 1.29 0.95
CA LYS A 135 -24.97 1.52 0.69
C LYS A 135 -24.08 0.55 1.47
N LYS A 136 -24.39 0.31 2.76
CA LYS A 136 -23.71 -0.70 3.58
C LYS A 136 -23.93 -2.10 3.03
N PHE A 137 -25.17 -2.47 2.70
CA PHE A 137 -25.50 -3.77 2.11
C PHE A 137 -24.80 -4.00 0.77
N GLU A 138 -24.62 -2.97 -0.07
CA GLU A 138 -23.81 -3.08 -1.30
C GLU A 138 -22.34 -3.40 -0.98
N GLN A 139 -21.73 -2.69 -0.02
CA GLN A 139 -20.37 -2.99 0.44
C GLN A 139 -20.26 -4.40 1.07
N TYR A 140 -21.28 -4.86 1.79
CA TYR A 140 -21.32 -6.21 2.36
C TYR A 140 -21.57 -7.28 1.30
N CYS A 141 -22.43 -7.06 0.30
CA CYS A 141 -22.64 -7.98 -0.80
C CYS A 141 -21.37 -8.12 -1.65
N ILE A 142 -20.56 -7.07 -1.81
CA ILE A 142 -19.23 -7.18 -2.45
C ILE A 142 -18.29 -8.02 -1.58
N LYS A 143 -18.31 -7.87 -0.25
CA LYS A 143 -17.55 -8.73 0.68
C LYS A 143 -18.05 -10.18 0.73
N VAL A 144 -19.35 -10.42 0.56
CA VAL A 144 -19.97 -11.75 0.57
C VAL A 144 -19.85 -12.43 -0.80
N SER A 145 -19.77 -11.70 -1.91
CA SER A 145 -19.43 -12.28 -3.23
C SER A 145 -18.02 -12.87 -3.28
N VAL A 146 -17.12 -12.45 -2.39
CA VAL A 146 -15.81 -13.11 -2.16
C VAL A 146 -15.94 -14.39 -1.32
N VAL A 147 -17.12 -14.64 -0.73
CA VAL A 147 -17.44 -15.83 0.08
C VAL A 147 -18.82 -16.38 -0.32
N ALA A 148 -19.03 -16.63 -1.62
CA ALA A 148 -20.18 -17.37 -2.12
C ALA A 148 -19.78 -18.14 -3.40
N PHE A 149 -19.33 -19.38 -3.24
CA PHE A 149 -19.20 -20.30 -4.36
C PHE A 149 -20.60 -20.61 -4.91
N SER A 150 -20.87 -20.28 -6.18
CA SER A 150 -22.12 -20.67 -6.84
C SER A 150 -22.13 -22.18 -7.09
N THR A 151 -23.27 -22.79 -6.80
CA THR A 151 -23.58 -24.20 -7.10
C THR A 151 -23.62 -24.53 -8.59
N GLU A 152 -23.49 -23.54 -9.48
CA GLU A 152 -23.47 -23.74 -10.93
C GLU A 152 -22.10 -24.19 -11.45
N ALA A 153 -21.01 -23.84 -10.76
CA ALA A 153 -19.65 -24.28 -11.12
C ALA A 153 -19.42 -25.79 -10.94
N ILE A 154 -20.30 -26.50 -10.24
CA ILE A 154 -20.18 -27.94 -9.95
C ILE A 154 -20.87 -28.81 -11.03
N SER A 155 -21.63 -28.21 -11.95
CA SER A 155 -22.27 -28.94 -13.06
C SER A 155 -21.43 -29.02 -14.35
N GLY A 156 -20.32 -28.26 -14.43
CA GLY A 156 -19.43 -28.21 -15.59
C GLY A 156 -18.43 -29.37 -15.63
N LYS A 157 -18.40 -30.10 -16.75
CA LYS A 157 -17.57 -31.28 -17.05
C LYS A 157 -16.06 -31.01 -17.06
N ASN A 158 -15.44 -30.71 -15.92
CA ASN A 158 -13.99 -30.64 -15.83
C ASN A 158 -13.47 -31.44 -14.64
N GLU A 159 -12.94 -32.64 -14.90
CA GLU A 159 -12.46 -33.56 -13.85
C GLU A 159 -11.21 -33.07 -13.12
N GLU A 160 -10.46 -32.12 -13.68
CA GLU A 160 -9.26 -31.59 -13.05
C GLU A 160 -9.55 -30.62 -11.88
N ILE A 161 -10.63 -29.84 -11.95
CA ILE A 161 -11.06 -28.96 -10.84
C ILE A 161 -11.57 -29.79 -9.65
N LYS A 162 -12.16 -30.97 -9.91
CA LYS A 162 -12.56 -31.90 -8.84
C LYS A 162 -11.37 -32.44 -8.04
N ARG A 163 -10.21 -32.66 -8.68
CA ARG A 163 -8.99 -33.10 -7.99
C ARG A 163 -8.31 -31.96 -7.23
N PHE A 164 -8.30 -30.75 -7.77
CA PHE A 164 -7.62 -29.62 -7.13
C PHE A 164 -8.32 -29.15 -5.84
N SER A 165 -9.66 -29.20 -5.79
CA SER A 165 -10.42 -28.78 -4.60
C SER A 165 -10.38 -29.79 -3.44
N MET A 166 -9.99 -31.04 -3.67
CA MET A 166 -10.04 -32.09 -2.63
C MET A 166 -8.75 -32.23 -1.80
N ASN A 167 -7.60 -31.76 -2.29
CA ASN A 167 -6.32 -32.04 -1.64
C ASN A 167 -5.78 -30.92 -0.74
N ASN A 168 -6.28 -29.68 -0.85
CA ASN A 168 -5.66 -28.54 -0.16
C ASN A 168 -6.46 -27.97 1.02
N LEU A 169 -7.59 -28.57 1.40
CA LEU A 169 -8.42 -28.12 2.52
C LEU A 169 -9.09 -29.32 3.20
N MET A 170 -8.34 -30.21 3.87
CA MET A 170 -8.80 -30.99 5.06
C MET A 170 -7.63 -31.76 5.68
N VAL A 171 -7.39 -31.52 6.97
CA VAL A 171 -6.74 -32.47 7.89
C VAL A 171 -7.67 -33.70 8.02
N PRO A 172 -7.18 -34.95 8.12
CA PRO A 172 -8.01 -36.14 7.91
C PRO A 172 -9.04 -36.32 9.03
N LEU A 173 -10.30 -35.97 8.75
CA LEU A 173 -11.45 -36.50 9.48
C LEU A 173 -11.83 -37.85 8.87
N ASN A 174 -12.08 -38.86 9.71
CA ASN A 174 -12.51 -40.18 9.29
C ASN A 174 -13.94 -40.10 8.71
N PHE A 175 -14.04 -39.86 7.40
CA PHE A 175 -15.30 -39.64 6.68
C PHE A 175 -16.29 -40.82 6.76
N ASN A 176 -15.83 -42.01 7.16
CA ASN A 176 -16.68 -43.18 7.33
C ASN A 176 -17.61 -43.05 8.55
N ASP A 177 -17.16 -42.43 9.65
CA ASP A 177 -17.97 -42.25 10.86
C ASP A 177 -19.08 -41.20 10.63
N VAL A 178 -18.76 -40.11 9.93
CA VAL A 178 -19.71 -39.02 9.63
C VAL A 178 -20.76 -39.46 8.59
N LYS A 179 -20.39 -40.30 7.60
CA LYS A 179 -21.34 -40.91 6.66
C LYS A 179 -22.30 -41.89 7.35
N GLN A 180 -21.80 -42.68 8.29
CA GLN A 180 -22.60 -43.64 9.05
C GLN A 180 -23.59 -42.93 9.99
N GLU A 181 -23.17 -41.82 10.62
CA GLU A 181 -24.02 -41.00 11.48
C GLU A 181 -25.07 -40.18 10.70
N ALA A 182 -24.71 -39.63 9.53
CA ALA A 182 -25.65 -38.87 8.67
C ALA A 182 -26.76 -39.74 8.05
N GLY A 183 -26.53 -41.05 7.91
CA GLY A 183 -27.55 -42.02 7.52
C GLY A 183 -28.52 -42.41 8.65
N SER A 184 -28.16 -42.14 9.91
CA SER A 184 -29.06 -42.40 11.05
C SER A 184 -30.01 -41.22 11.21
N GLY A 185 -31.31 -41.40 10.92
CA GLY A 185 -32.34 -40.34 10.93
C GLY A 185 -32.56 -39.60 12.28
N ARG A 186 -31.72 -39.84 13.28
CA ARG A 186 -31.76 -39.25 14.62
C ARG A 186 -31.40 -37.76 14.62
N TYR A 187 -30.39 -37.36 13.84
CA TYR A 187 -29.97 -35.95 13.75
C TYR A 187 -30.95 -35.09 12.96
N LEU A 188 -31.58 -35.65 11.92
CA LEU A 188 -32.66 -34.99 11.16
C LEU A 188 -33.88 -34.71 12.06
N GLN A 189 -34.23 -35.64 12.96
CA GLN A 189 -35.30 -35.42 13.95
C GLN A 189 -34.95 -34.34 14.98
N LEU A 190 -33.69 -34.28 15.43
CA LEU A 190 -33.23 -33.24 16.37
C LEU A 190 -33.29 -31.85 15.73
N LEU A 191 -32.82 -31.74 14.49
CA LEU A 191 -32.81 -30.48 13.74
C LEU A 191 -34.23 -29.99 13.44
N SER A 192 -35.15 -30.89 13.08
CA SER A 192 -36.57 -30.56 12.90
C SER A 192 -37.18 -29.95 14.16
N ARG A 193 -36.83 -30.44 15.36
CA ARG A 193 -37.35 -29.91 16.64
C ARG A 193 -36.86 -28.49 16.93
N VAL A 194 -35.65 -28.14 16.49
CA VAL A 194 -35.10 -26.78 16.63
C VAL A 194 -35.83 -25.82 15.68
N LEU A 195 -36.10 -26.27 14.46
CA LEU A 195 -36.73 -25.47 13.41
C LEU A 195 -38.23 -25.25 13.63
N ASP A 196 -38.95 -26.23 14.19
CA ASP A 196 -40.38 -26.11 14.47
C ASP A 196 -40.71 -25.10 15.59
N ARG A 197 -39.74 -24.73 16.43
CA ARG A 197 -39.93 -23.74 17.52
C ARG A 197 -39.96 -22.29 17.04
N ARG A 198 -39.61 -21.98 15.78
CA ARG A 198 -39.54 -20.61 15.25
C ARG A 198 -40.25 -20.49 13.89
N LYS A 199 -41.58 -20.59 13.86
CA LYS A 199 -42.38 -20.31 12.64
C LYS A 199 -42.67 -18.81 12.49
N GLY A 200 -41.92 -18.14 11.62
CA GLY A 200 -42.28 -16.84 11.01
C GLY A 200 -42.92 -17.04 9.62
N SER A 201 -43.80 -16.13 9.22
CA SER A 201 -44.85 -16.30 8.19
C SER A 201 -44.41 -16.38 6.71
N LYS A 202 -43.14 -16.58 6.38
CA LYS A 202 -42.68 -16.88 5.02
C LYS A 202 -41.50 -17.86 5.08
N LYS A 203 -41.60 -18.95 4.32
CA LYS A 203 -40.73 -20.16 4.17
C LYS A 203 -39.19 -19.98 4.29
N THR A 204 -38.68 -19.39 5.36
CA THR A 204 -37.26 -19.24 5.69
C THR A 204 -37.14 -19.12 7.21
N VAL A 205 -36.30 -19.94 7.84
CA VAL A 205 -36.10 -19.93 9.29
C VAL A 205 -34.66 -19.49 9.56
N LEU A 206 -34.50 -18.40 10.31
CA LEU A 206 -33.20 -17.93 10.78
C LEU A 206 -32.88 -18.60 12.12
N VAL A 207 -31.73 -19.26 12.21
CA VAL A 207 -31.26 -19.91 13.44
C VAL A 207 -29.79 -19.55 13.67
N ASN A 208 -29.43 -19.25 14.92
CA ASN A 208 -28.04 -19.04 15.32
C ASN A 208 -27.29 -20.37 15.25
N PHE A 209 -26.11 -20.36 14.62
CA PHE A 209 -25.27 -21.56 14.46
C PHE A 209 -24.88 -22.20 15.79
N MET A 210 -24.62 -21.39 16.82
CA MET A 210 -24.20 -21.87 18.13
C MET A 210 -25.34 -22.58 18.88
N ASP A 211 -26.58 -22.10 18.74
CA ASP A 211 -27.77 -22.77 19.31
C ASP A 211 -27.94 -24.19 18.74
N ILE A 212 -27.59 -24.39 17.47
CA ILE A 212 -27.62 -25.71 16.81
C ILE A 212 -26.50 -26.60 17.37
N CYS A 213 -25.29 -26.06 17.53
CA CYS A 213 -24.15 -26.79 18.09
C CYS A 213 -24.42 -27.26 19.53
N GLU A 214 -24.98 -26.38 20.35
CA GLU A 214 -25.38 -26.70 21.72
C GLU A 214 -26.49 -27.75 21.77
N THR A 215 -27.53 -27.60 20.95
CA THR A 215 -28.66 -28.55 20.92
C THR A 215 -28.27 -29.93 20.41
N MET A 216 -27.33 -29.99 19.45
CA MET A 216 -26.81 -31.27 18.95
C MET A 216 -25.72 -31.86 19.86
N HIS A 217 -25.25 -31.13 20.87
CA HIS A 217 -24.11 -31.49 21.72
C HIS A 217 -22.86 -31.90 20.91
N ARG A 218 -22.58 -31.17 19.82
CA ARG A 218 -21.45 -31.46 18.91
C ARG A 218 -20.62 -30.21 18.64
N GLN A 219 -19.35 -30.43 18.32
CA GLN A 219 -18.41 -29.35 18.00
C GLN A 219 -18.78 -28.67 16.66
N PRO A 220 -18.53 -27.36 16.51
CA PRO A 220 -18.86 -26.56 15.32
C PRO A 220 -18.50 -27.23 13.99
N ASP A 221 -17.30 -27.79 13.90
CA ASP A 221 -16.78 -28.38 12.66
C ASP A 221 -17.58 -29.62 12.23
N HIS A 222 -18.03 -30.43 13.19
CA HIS A 222 -18.85 -31.62 12.93
C HIS A 222 -20.26 -31.24 12.49
N VAL A 223 -20.84 -30.21 13.11
CA VAL A 223 -22.17 -29.70 12.77
C VAL A 223 -22.15 -29.06 11.37
N MET A 224 -21.09 -28.32 11.04
CA MET A 224 -20.91 -27.74 9.71
C MET A 224 -20.74 -28.81 8.64
N ALA A 225 -19.89 -29.82 8.88
CA ALA A 225 -19.72 -30.95 7.97
C ALA A 225 -21.03 -31.73 7.75
N PHE A 226 -21.81 -31.95 8.82
CA PHE A 226 -23.13 -32.58 8.74
C PHE A 226 -24.11 -31.77 7.88
N LEU A 227 -24.21 -30.45 8.11
CA LEU A 227 -25.09 -29.56 7.34
C LEU A 227 -24.74 -29.55 5.84
N ILE A 228 -23.44 -29.48 5.53
CA ILE A 228 -22.92 -29.54 4.15
C ILE A 228 -23.25 -30.88 3.48
N LEU A 229 -23.12 -32.00 4.21
CA LEU A 229 -23.43 -33.34 3.70
C LEU A 229 -24.93 -33.54 3.50
N THR A 230 -25.79 -33.04 4.40
CA THR A 230 -27.24 -33.11 4.23
C THR A 230 -27.75 -32.27 3.04
N GLY A 231 -27.11 -31.14 2.76
CA GLY A 231 -27.40 -30.33 1.56
C GLY A 231 -27.04 -31.02 0.24
N ARG A 232 -26.04 -31.92 0.25
CA ARG A 232 -25.62 -32.71 -0.92
C ARG A 232 -26.57 -33.87 -1.27
N ASN A 233 -27.29 -34.44 -0.30
CA ASN A 233 -28.17 -35.59 -0.52
C ASN A 233 -29.57 -35.23 -1.09
N GLY A 234 -29.83 -33.96 -1.41
CA GLY A 234 -30.95 -33.58 -2.27
C GLY A 234 -32.35 -33.72 -1.68
N ASP A 235 -32.51 -33.82 -0.35
CA ASP A 235 -33.85 -33.76 0.25
C ASP A 235 -34.42 -32.34 0.09
N LYS A 236 -35.31 -32.17 -0.89
CA LYS A 236 -35.94 -30.90 -1.27
C LYS A 236 -36.68 -30.22 -0.11
N ARG A 237 -36.98 -30.93 0.99
CA ARG A 237 -37.55 -30.30 2.19
C ARG A 237 -36.53 -29.48 2.97
N MET A 238 -35.23 -29.79 2.93
CA MET A 238 -34.22 -29.11 3.76
C MET A 238 -33.58 -27.89 3.08
N ASN A 239 -33.52 -27.86 1.74
CA ASN A 239 -32.95 -26.72 1.00
C ASN A 239 -33.70 -25.40 1.18
N MET A 240 -34.91 -25.44 1.76
CA MET A 240 -35.75 -24.26 1.95
C MET A 240 -35.55 -23.57 3.32
N PHE A 241 -34.71 -24.10 4.22
CA PHE A 241 -34.73 -23.73 5.65
C PHE A 241 -33.49 -23.04 6.23
N TYR A 242 -32.41 -22.79 5.48
CA TYR A 242 -31.17 -22.28 6.09
C TYR A 242 -30.80 -20.87 5.65
N VAL A 243 -30.80 -19.94 6.62
CA VAL A 243 -29.90 -18.79 6.64
C VAL A 243 -29.20 -18.82 8.00
N ILE A 244 -27.88 -19.06 8.00
CA ILE A 244 -27.06 -19.18 9.21
C ILE A 244 -26.43 -17.81 9.50
N ALA A 245 -26.77 -17.22 10.64
CA ALA A 245 -26.02 -16.09 11.18
C ALA A 245 -24.95 -16.62 12.13
N ALA A 246 -23.67 -16.42 11.79
CA ALA A 246 -22.55 -16.73 12.67
C ALA A 246 -21.98 -15.42 13.25
N GLN A 247 -22.10 -15.26 14.56
CA GLN A 247 -21.37 -14.25 15.32
C GLN A 247 -20.34 -15.01 16.16
N VAL A 248 -19.11 -15.12 15.67
CA VAL A 248 -18.04 -15.86 16.35
C VAL A 248 -17.14 -14.88 17.10
N GLN A 249 -17.17 -14.98 18.44
CA GLN A 249 -16.13 -14.44 19.31
C GLN A 249 -14.81 -15.20 19.08
N ILE A 250 -13.80 -14.47 18.61
CA ILE A 250 -12.50 -14.93 18.11
C ILE A 250 -11.59 -15.61 19.18
N GLN A 251 -11.97 -15.67 20.45
CA GLN A 251 -11.05 -16.05 21.53
C GLN A 251 -10.92 -17.57 21.81
N SER A 252 -11.79 -18.43 21.28
CA SER A 252 -11.73 -19.89 21.53
C SER A 252 -10.94 -20.66 20.47
N LEU A 253 -10.88 -20.16 19.22
CA LEU A 253 -10.17 -20.79 18.11
C LEU A 253 -8.64 -20.69 18.29
N GLN A 254 -8.14 -19.56 18.81
CA GLN A 254 -6.71 -19.38 19.12
C GLN A 254 -6.19 -20.41 20.12
N ARG A 255 -6.95 -20.77 21.15
CA ARG A 255 -6.49 -21.73 22.18
C ARG A 255 -6.42 -23.17 21.67
N ARG A 256 -7.30 -23.56 20.74
CA ARG A 256 -7.27 -24.91 20.14
C ARG A 256 -6.17 -25.06 19.09
N ILE A 257 -5.88 -24.02 18.30
CA ILE A 257 -4.77 -24.02 17.33
C ILE A 257 -3.44 -24.20 18.08
N VAL A 258 -3.25 -23.53 19.21
CA VAL A 258 -2.02 -23.66 20.03
C VAL A 258 -1.87 -25.07 20.63
N SER A 259 -2.96 -25.75 20.97
CA SER A 259 -2.92 -27.15 21.43
C SER A 259 -2.55 -28.12 20.31
N LEU A 260 -3.13 -27.96 19.12
CA LEU A 260 -2.84 -28.79 17.94
C LEU A 260 -1.38 -28.64 17.47
N PHE A 261 -0.80 -27.44 17.58
CA PHE A 261 0.63 -27.23 17.27
C PHE A 261 1.57 -27.95 18.25
N LYS A 262 1.19 -28.08 19.53
CA LYS A 262 2.00 -28.82 20.53
C LYS A 262 2.03 -30.33 20.27
N ASP A 263 0.91 -30.91 19.85
CA ASP A 263 0.83 -32.35 19.62
C ASP A 263 1.50 -32.75 18.29
N VAL A 264 1.42 -31.91 17.26
CA VAL A 264 2.15 -32.09 16.00
C VAL A 264 3.65 -31.94 16.19
N SER A 265 4.10 -30.98 17.01
CA SER A 265 5.53 -30.81 17.35
C SER A 265 6.11 -32.02 18.07
N ARG A 266 5.37 -32.65 19.01
CA ARG A 266 5.81 -33.88 19.70
C ARG A 266 5.87 -35.10 18.78
N LEU A 267 4.96 -35.20 17.82
CA LEU A 267 4.94 -36.29 16.85
C LEU A 267 6.12 -36.18 15.87
N ILE A 268 6.43 -34.95 15.42
CA ILE A 268 7.60 -34.66 14.57
C ILE A 268 8.90 -34.98 15.33
N PHE A 269 9.00 -34.58 16.60
CA PHE A 269 10.17 -34.86 17.44
C PHE A 269 10.41 -36.37 17.65
N SER A 270 9.33 -37.15 17.83
CA SER A 270 9.42 -38.60 18.00
C SER A 270 9.83 -39.33 16.73
N VAL A 271 9.40 -38.85 15.55
CA VAL A 271 9.79 -39.41 14.25
C VAL A 271 11.23 -39.05 13.89
N VAL A 272 11.70 -37.85 14.26
CA VAL A 272 13.10 -37.42 14.07
C VAL A 272 14.05 -38.21 14.97
N ILE A 273 13.67 -38.48 16.23
CA ILE A 273 14.46 -39.36 17.12
C ILE A 273 14.49 -40.80 16.58
N LEU A 274 13.38 -41.32 16.05
CA LEU A 274 13.34 -42.67 15.48
C LEU A 274 14.21 -42.78 14.21
N MET A 275 14.28 -41.73 13.40
CA MET A 275 15.18 -41.68 12.24
C MET A 275 16.66 -41.59 12.64
N MET A 276 17.00 -40.84 13.71
CA MET A 276 18.37 -40.75 14.22
C MET A 276 18.86 -42.07 14.86
N VAL A 277 17.98 -42.91 15.40
CA VAL A 277 18.34 -44.21 15.99
C VAL A 277 18.62 -45.28 14.92
N VAL A 278 18.00 -45.17 13.73
CA VAL A 278 18.22 -46.13 12.63
C VAL A 278 19.52 -45.85 11.86
N GLU A 279 20.02 -44.60 11.86
CA GLU A 279 21.27 -44.23 11.17
C GLU A 279 22.55 -44.46 11.99
N ASN A 280 22.45 -44.69 13.30
CA ASN A 280 23.62 -44.85 14.19
C ASN A 280 24.02 -46.32 14.50
N SER A 281 23.54 -47.29 13.73
CA SER A 281 24.00 -48.68 13.84
C SER A 281 25.03 -49.01 12.74
N ASN A 282 26.21 -48.39 12.78
CA ASN A 282 27.44 -48.99 12.24
C ASN A 282 28.70 -48.21 12.64
N CYS A 283 29.68 -48.98 13.11
CA CYS A 283 31.10 -48.67 13.34
C CYS A 283 31.52 -48.09 14.71
N THR A 284 32.39 -48.90 15.30
CA THR A 284 33.03 -48.96 16.61
C THR A 284 34.25 -48.03 16.80
N GLU A 285 34.43 -47.61 18.06
CA GLU A 285 35.65 -47.59 18.88
C GLU A 285 36.56 -46.32 19.06
N PHE A 286 36.88 -46.10 20.37
CA PHE A 286 37.79 -45.15 21.08
C PHE A 286 37.39 -43.66 21.13
N GLY A 287 37.06 -42.97 22.25
CA GLY A 287 37.49 -42.97 23.67
C GLY A 287 38.49 -41.79 23.90
N VAL A 288 38.38 -40.78 24.77
CA VAL A 288 37.70 -40.54 26.06
C VAL A 288 37.63 -39.01 26.38
N ASN A 289 36.50 -38.60 26.96
CA ASN A 289 36.12 -37.52 27.90
C ASN A 289 36.52 -36.03 27.75
N GLY A 290 35.46 -35.20 27.70
CA GLY A 290 35.42 -33.80 28.11
C GLY A 290 34.01 -33.18 28.00
N ASP A 291 32.94 -33.89 28.40
CA ASP A 291 31.57 -33.36 28.47
C ASP A 291 31.23 -33.08 29.94
N ASP A 292 31.19 -31.80 30.31
CA ASP A 292 30.45 -31.26 31.46
C ASP A 292 30.41 -29.70 31.42
N GLN A 293 30.41 -29.10 30.21
CA GLN A 293 30.31 -27.63 30.03
C GLN A 293 29.27 -27.17 29.01
N PHE A 294 28.51 -28.07 28.39
CA PHE A 294 27.57 -27.70 27.33
C PHE A 294 26.10 -27.66 27.79
N GLU A 295 25.71 -28.43 28.80
CA GLU A 295 24.33 -28.40 29.32
C GLU A 295 24.04 -27.15 30.18
N SER A 296 25.03 -26.58 30.88
CA SER A 296 24.77 -25.39 31.73
C SER A 296 24.61 -24.08 30.93
N MET A 297 25.14 -24.00 29.71
CA MET A 297 25.08 -22.78 28.89
C MET A 297 23.76 -22.64 28.11
N VAL A 298 23.04 -23.74 27.92
CA VAL A 298 21.73 -23.74 27.23
C VAL A 298 20.60 -23.42 28.21
N GLU A 299 20.68 -23.90 29.46
CA GLU A 299 19.71 -23.54 30.50
C GLU A 299 19.77 -22.05 30.90
N GLU A 300 20.94 -21.40 30.89
CA GLU A 300 21.05 -19.95 31.17
C GLU A 300 20.46 -19.10 30.03
N ALA A 301 20.60 -19.53 28.78
CA ALA A 301 20.03 -18.84 27.63
C ALA A 301 18.50 -19.02 27.53
N GLU A 302 17.98 -20.20 27.88
CA GLU A 302 16.53 -20.45 27.88
C GLU A 302 15.82 -19.84 29.11
N ASN A 303 16.47 -19.78 30.28
CA ASN A 303 15.89 -19.13 31.46
C ASN A 303 15.81 -17.60 31.34
N HIS A 304 16.75 -16.96 30.62
CA HIS A 304 16.64 -15.53 30.29
C HIS A 304 15.54 -15.20 29.28
N LEU A 305 15.14 -16.16 28.44
CA LEU A 305 14.04 -16.01 27.48
C LEU A 305 12.65 -16.36 28.09
N TYR A 306 12.59 -17.16 29.15
CA TYR A 306 11.33 -17.53 29.81
C TYR A 306 10.90 -16.59 30.95
N SER A 307 11.81 -15.81 31.54
CA SER A 307 11.51 -14.87 32.63
C SER A 307 10.78 -13.59 32.20
N SER A 308 10.66 -13.28 30.89
CA SER A 308 10.07 -12.01 30.43
C SER A 308 8.59 -12.10 30.01
N SER A 309 7.94 -13.28 30.09
CA SER A 309 6.61 -13.48 29.50
C SER A 309 5.45 -13.61 30.50
N THR A 310 5.66 -13.35 31.78
CA THR A 310 4.57 -13.34 32.77
C THR A 310 4.72 -12.23 33.79
N HIS A 311 4.28 -11.01 33.45
CA HIS A 311 3.57 -10.12 34.39
C HIS A 311 2.74 -9.09 33.61
N HIS A 312 1.41 -9.14 33.78
CA HIS A 312 0.50 -8.06 33.42
C HIS A 312 0.72 -6.91 34.42
N GLY A 313 1.25 -5.80 33.94
CA GLY A 313 1.40 -4.57 34.72
C GLY A 313 1.43 -3.37 33.77
N VAL A 314 0.59 -2.39 34.08
CA VAL A 314 0.43 -1.10 33.39
C VAL A 314 1.79 -0.48 33.09
N TYR A 315 2.10 -0.21 31.82
CA TYR A 315 3.33 0.49 31.45
C TYR A 315 3.20 1.96 31.82
N ASP A 316 3.94 2.34 32.87
CA ASP A 316 4.32 3.72 33.13
C ASP A 316 5.46 4.09 32.17
N LEU A 317 5.33 5.25 31.53
CA LEU A 317 6.31 5.82 30.62
C LEU A 317 7.43 6.44 31.47
N GLN A 318 8.55 5.73 31.66
CA GLN A 318 9.81 6.34 32.09
C GLN A 318 11.02 5.52 31.65
N ASP A 319 11.83 6.16 30.81
CA ASP A 319 13.27 6.00 30.61
C ASP A 319 13.82 4.60 30.26
N MET A 320 13.86 4.31 28.96
CA MET A 320 14.75 3.30 28.39
C MET A 320 15.92 4.00 27.69
N GLU A 321 17.14 3.61 28.06
CA GLU A 321 18.43 4.13 27.57
C GLU A 321 18.43 4.40 26.06
N ASP A 322 18.73 5.65 25.68
CA ASP A 322 18.89 6.10 24.30
C ASP A 322 20.02 5.30 23.62
N ASP A 323 19.66 4.33 22.76
CA ASP A 323 20.51 4.02 21.61
C ASP A 323 20.64 5.34 20.83
N ASP A 324 21.81 6.00 20.90
CA ASP A 324 22.04 7.33 20.33
C ASP A 324 21.49 7.41 18.89
N TRP A 325 20.41 8.18 18.70
CA TRP A 325 19.75 8.37 17.40
C TRP A 325 20.63 9.27 16.53
N GLU A 326 21.74 8.73 16.02
CA GLU A 326 22.79 9.50 15.35
C GLU A 326 22.52 9.80 13.88
N MET A 327 23.32 10.73 13.32
CA MET A 327 23.37 11.07 11.91
C MET A 327 23.80 9.87 11.05
N VAL A 328 23.22 9.75 9.86
CA VAL A 328 23.72 8.82 8.85
C VAL A 328 24.91 9.44 8.13
N ALA A 329 25.98 8.67 7.99
CA ALA A 329 27.15 9.05 7.21
C ALA A 329 27.41 8.03 6.09
N LYS A 330 28.42 8.29 5.27
CA LYS A 330 28.95 7.32 4.31
C LYS A 330 30.38 6.93 4.67
N SER A 331 30.73 5.68 4.39
CA SER A 331 32.08 5.16 4.44
C SER A 331 32.34 4.35 3.17
N GLY A 332 33.05 4.96 2.22
CA GLY A 332 33.23 4.39 0.87
C GLY A 332 31.87 4.13 0.21
N ASN A 333 31.62 2.86 -0.10
CA ASN A 333 30.45 2.39 -0.84
C ASN A 333 29.22 2.11 0.03
N GLN A 334 29.28 2.36 1.34
CA GLN A 334 28.22 2.00 2.29
C GLN A 334 27.78 3.21 3.10
N PHE A 335 26.49 3.22 3.50
CA PHE A 335 26.05 4.08 4.59
C PHE A 335 26.46 3.47 5.93
N VAL A 336 26.67 4.33 6.91
CA VAL A 336 27.02 3.94 8.27
C VAL A 336 26.27 4.79 9.30
N VAL A 337 25.94 4.19 10.42
CA VAL A 337 25.41 4.85 11.63
C VAL A 337 26.17 4.28 12.81
N ASN A 338 26.70 5.13 13.70
CA ASN A 338 27.48 4.65 14.85
C ASN A 338 28.65 3.70 14.46
N GLY A 339 29.28 3.96 13.30
CA GLY A 339 30.35 3.11 12.75
C GLY A 339 29.92 1.71 12.28
N LYS A 340 28.63 1.38 12.32
CA LYS A 340 28.06 0.13 11.79
C LYS A 340 27.48 0.36 10.39
N PRO A 341 27.52 -0.63 9.48
CA PRO A 341 26.84 -0.55 8.20
C PRO A 341 25.34 -0.24 8.35
N PHE A 342 24.79 0.51 7.41
CA PHE A 342 23.37 0.84 7.38
C PHE A 342 22.79 0.60 5.98
N TYR A 343 22.31 -0.61 5.74
CA TYR A 343 21.57 -0.95 4.52
C TYR A 343 20.10 -0.58 4.67
N VAL A 344 19.56 0.04 3.62
CA VAL A 344 18.22 0.62 3.60
C VAL A 344 17.20 -0.37 3.02
N ASN A 345 16.13 -0.61 3.78
CA ASN A 345 14.85 -1.03 3.21
C ASN A 345 13.81 0.01 3.61
N GLY A 346 13.23 0.68 2.63
CA GLY A 346 12.36 1.82 2.88
C GLY A 346 11.22 1.94 1.88
N PHE A 347 10.60 3.11 1.86
CA PHE A 347 9.40 3.38 1.07
C PHE A 347 9.27 4.86 0.72
N ASN A 348 8.43 5.15 -0.27
CA ASN A 348 8.05 6.50 -0.65
C ASN A 348 6.62 6.81 -0.20
N THR A 349 6.41 8.05 0.26
CA THR A 349 5.09 8.65 0.48
C THR A 349 5.11 10.16 0.29
N TYR A 350 4.77 10.63 -0.90
CA TYR A 350 4.87 12.05 -1.25
C TYR A 350 3.88 12.97 -0.50
N TRP A 351 2.77 12.43 0.00
CA TRP A 351 1.59 13.20 0.47
C TRP A 351 1.60 13.53 1.97
N LEU A 352 2.61 13.09 2.73
CA LEU A 352 2.63 13.16 4.19
C LEU A 352 2.34 14.57 4.73
N MET A 353 2.99 15.59 4.18
CA MET A 353 2.83 16.98 4.61
C MET A 353 1.39 17.49 4.40
N VAL A 354 0.76 17.11 3.29
CA VAL A 354 -0.62 17.53 2.95
C VAL A 354 -1.64 16.91 3.91
N PHE A 355 -1.43 15.66 4.32
CA PHE A 355 -2.27 14.98 5.30
C PHE A 355 -2.02 15.52 6.71
N ALA A 356 -0.75 15.73 7.09
CA ALA A 356 -0.41 16.33 8.37
C ALA A 356 -0.96 17.76 8.53
N ALA A 357 -1.22 18.50 7.44
CA ALA A 357 -1.80 19.84 7.49
C ALA A 357 -3.29 19.84 7.89
N ASP A 358 -3.98 18.70 7.81
CA ASP A 358 -5.39 18.56 8.19
C ASP A 358 -5.52 17.74 9.46
N GLN A 359 -6.18 18.29 10.48
CA GLN A 359 -6.38 17.58 11.73
C GLN A 359 -7.13 16.25 11.55
N SER A 360 -8.05 16.16 10.57
CA SER A 360 -8.84 14.95 10.32
C SER A 360 -8.04 13.81 9.68
N THR A 361 -6.97 14.12 8.92
CA THR A 361 -6.14 13.11 8.26
C THR A 361 -4.74 13.00 8.84
N ARG A 362 -4.31 13.90 9.74
CA ARG A 362 -3.00 13.86 10.42
C ARG A 362 -2.70 12.51 11.07
N GLY A 363 -3.69 11.85 11.66
CA GLY A 363 -3.52 10.52 12.26
C GLY A 363 -3.09 9.43 11.28
N LYS A 364 -3.34 9.60 9.97
CA LYS A 364 -2.90 8.67 8.92
C LYS A 364 -1.39 8.67 8.71
N VAL A 365 -0.71 9.77 9.04
CA VAL A 365 0.76 9.84 9.01
C VAL A 365 1.35 8.94 10.09
N SER A 366 0.83 9.03 11.32
CA SER A 366 1.22 8.15 12.43
C SER A 366 0.91 6.68 12.14
N GLU A 367 -0.28 6.39 11.60
CA GLU A 367 -0.71 5.03 11.22
C GLU A 367 0.25 4.42 10.20
N LEU A 368 0.61 5.17 9.15
CA LEU A 368 1.55 4.72 8.12
C LEU A 368 2.94 4.43 8.72
N PHE A 369 3.50 5.34 9.52
CA PHE A 369 4.81 5.13 10.12
C PHE A 369 4.82 3.93 11.08
N GLN A 370 3.74 3.73 11.85
CA GLN A 370 3.57 2.55 12.68
C GLN A 370 3.55 1.27 11.83
N GLN A 371 2.78 1.25 10.74
CA GLN A 371 2.70 0.10 9.83
C GLN A 371 4.05 -0.19 9.17
N ALA A 372 4.75 0.82 8.67
CA ALA A 372 6.07 0.69 8.05
C ALA A 372 7.10 0.13 9.05
N SER A 373 7.11 0.66 10.27
CA SER A 373 7.98 0.18 11.36
C SER A 373 7.68 -1.29 11.71
N SER A 374 6.41 -1.70 11.71
CA SER A 374 6.01 -3.08 12.01
C SER A 374 6.54 -4.14 11.04
N VAL A 375 6.90 -3.74 9.81
CA VAL A 375 7.54 -4.61 8.79
C VAL A 375 9.04 -4.30 8.61
N GLY A 376 9.62 -3.56 9.55
CA GLY A 376 11.06 -3.27 9.62
C GLY A 376 11.58 -2.28 8.59
N LEU A 377 10.71 -1.47 7.96
CA LEU A 377 11.17 -0.38 7.09
C LEU A 377 11.80 0.73 7.92
N THR A 378 12.91 1.29 7.45
CA THR A 378 13.79 2.19 8.24
C THR A 378 13.95 3.58 7.65
N VAL A 379 13.64 3.77 6.36
CA VAL A 379 13.77 5.05 5.66
C VAL A 379 12.50 5.34 4.87
N CYS A 380 12.02 6.58 4.96
CA CYS A 380 10.92 7.10 4.17
C CYS A 380 11.44 8.27 3.32
N ARG A 381 11.16 8.24 2.02
CA ARG A 381 11.38 9.37 1.13
C ARG A 381 10.06 10.11 0.90
N THR A 382 10.08 11.42 1.13
CA THR A 382 8.89 12.29 1.09
C THR A 382 9.25 13.71 0.69
N TRP A 383 8.24 14.52 0.34
CA TRP A 383 8.44 15.84 -0.24
C TRP A 383 8.48 16.92 0.83
N ALA A 384 9.57 17.70 0.83
CA ALA A 384 9.69 18.95 1.56
C ALA A 384 9.34 20.17 0.68
N PHE A 385 8.54 19.95 -0.37
CA PHE A 385 8.00 20.97 -1.26
C PHE A 385 6.50 20.78 -1.48
N ASN A 386 5.82 21.91 -1.72
CA ASN A 386 4.52 22.00 -2.37
C ASN A 386 4.40 23.46 -2.83
N ASP A 387 4.67 23.71 -4.12
CA ASP A 387 4.91 25.03 -4.67
C ASP A 387 3.65 25.56 -5.36
N GLY A 388 3.03 26.59 -4.77
CA GLY A 388 1.93 27.34 -5.38
C GLY A 388 0.61 26.57 -5.62
N GLN A 389 0.49 25.32 -5.14
CA GLN A 389 -0.71 24.49 -5.29
C GLN A 389 -1.63 24.53 -4.05
N TRP A 390 -2.70 23.73 -4.08
CA TRP A 390 -3.54 23.50 -2.91
C TRP A 390 -2.70 22.99 -1.73
N ARG A 391 -2.86 23.62 -0.56
CA ARG A 391 -2.01 23.43 0.64
C ARG A 391 -0.52 23.62 0.37
N ALA A 392 -0.17 24.60 -0.46
CA ALA A 392 1.22 24.96 -0.73
C ALA A 392 2.00 25.19 0.56
N LEU A 393 3.19 24.58 0.63
CA LEU A 393 4.21 24.94 1.61
C LEU A 393 4.79 26.30 1.23
N GLN A 394 5.16 26.49 -0.04
CA GLN A 394 5.66 27.74 -0.58
C GLN A 394 4.60 28.34 -1.52
N LYS A 395 3.93 29.41 -1.09
CA LYS A 395 2.82 30.04 -1.82
C LYS A 395 3.31 30.88 -3.00
N SER A 396 4.43 31.57 -2.81
CA SER A 396 5.18 32.31 -3.81
C SER A 396 6.66 32.30 -3.39
N PRO A 397 7.61 32.75 -4.22
CA PRO A 397 9.03 32.67 -3.88
C PRO A 397 9.32 33.27 -2.51
N SER A 398 9.89 32.46 -1.61
CA SER A 398 10.22 32.83 -0.22
C SER A 398 9.03 33.17 0.71
N VAL A 399 7.79 32.89 0.30
CA VAL A 399 6.59 33.10 1.13
C VAL A 399 5.98 31.74 1.47
N TYR A 400 5.98 31.42 2.77
CA TYR A 400 5.58 30.10 3.27
C TYR A 400 4.22 30.13 3.95
N ASP A 401 3.54 28.99 3.92
CA ASP A 401 2.41 28.73 4.79
C ASP A 401 2.87 28.05 6.08
N GLU A 402 2.79 28.77 7.20
CA GLU A 402 3.32 28.28 8.49
C GLU A 402 2.57 27.05 9.00
N GLU A 403 1.27 26.91 8.72
CA GLU A 403 0.51 25.74 9.17
C GLU A 403 0.90 24.49 8.37
N VAL A 404 1.21 24.64 7.08
CA VAL A 404 1.77 23.55 6.26
C VAL A 404 3.22 23.25 6.66
N PHE A 405 4.01 24.26 7.06
CA PHE A 405 5.36 24.02 7.55
C PHE A 405 5.38 23.24 8.88
N LYS A 406 4.46 23.57 9.81
CA LYS A 406 4.24 22.78 11.04
C LYS A 406 3.76 21.37 10.74
N ALA A 407 3.06 21.15 9.62
CA ALA A 407 2.71 19.80 9.19
C ALA A 407 3.95 18.98 8.82
N LEU A 408 4.94 19.58 8.16
CA LEU A 408 6.24 18.93 7.94
C LEU A 408 6.99 18.71 9.26
N ASP A 409 6.91 19.65 10.22
CA ASP A 409 7.49 19.46 11.57
C ASP A 409 6.91 18.21 12.25
N PHE A 410 5.58 18.00 12.13
CA PHE A 410 4.89 16.82 12.61
C PHE A 410 5.39 15.53 11.95
N VAL A 411 5.55 15.54 10.62
CA VAL A 411 6.09 14.39 9.87
C VAL A 411 7.47 14.00 10.38
N VAL A 412 8.38 14.96 10.55
CA VAL A 412 9.73 14.71 11.10
C VAL A 412 9.64 14.13 12.52
N SER A 413 8.80 14.70 13.38
CA SER A 413 8.65 14.23 14.76
C SER A 413 8.08 12.80 14.87
N GLU A 414 7.10 12.46 14.04
CA GLU A 414 6.50 11.13 14.04
C GLU A 414 7.42 10.09 13.39
N ALA A 415 8.18 10.47 12.36
CA ALA A 415 9.20 9.58 11.79
C ALA A 415 10.22 9.17 12.87
N LYS A 416 10.70 10.13 13.67
CA LYS A 416 11.60 9.85 14.82
C LYS A 416 10.98 8.86 15.80
N LYS A 417 9.73 9.11 16.20
CA LYS A 417 8.99 8.27 17.16
C LYS A 417 8.87 6.82 16.71
N TYR A 418 8.73 6.56 15.41
CA TYR A 418 8.66 5.21 14.85
C TYR A 418 9.99 4.67 14.31
N LYS A 419 11.11 5.33 14.64
CA LYS A 419 12.48 4.96 14.22
C LYS A 419 12.64 4.89 12.70
N ILE A 420 12.05 5.84 11.99
CA ILE A 420 12.16 5.99 10.53
C ILE A 420 12.94 7.26 10.24
N ARG A 421 13.92 7.17 9.33
CA ARG A 421 14.67 8.34 8.84
C ARG A 421 14.07 8.89 7.55
N LEU A 422 14.27 10.17 7.28
CA LEU A 422 13.62 10.87 6.15
C LEU A 422 14.61 11.31 5.08
N ILE A 423 14.35 10.94 3.82
CA ILE A 423 14.93 11.64 2.66
C ILE A 423 13.95 12.71 2.23
N LEU A 424 14.39 13.96 2.22
CA LEU A 424 13.54 15.11 1.94
C LEU A 424 13.91 15.70 0.57
N SER A 425 13.02 15.49 -0.41
CA SER A 425 13.13 16.13 -1.73
C SER A 425 12.74 17.60 -1.66
N LEU A 426 13.56 18.46 -2.26
CA LEU A 426 13.47 19.92 -2.14
C LEU A 426 12.69 20.58 -3.27
N VAL A 427 12.48 19.90 -4.40
CA VAL A 427 11.66 20.37 -5.52
C VAL A 427 11.34 19.20 -6.46
N ASN A 428 10.31 19.33 -7.29
CA ASN A 428 9.97 18.36 -8.33
C ASN A 428 10.45 18.80 -9.73
N ASN A 429 10.78 17.86 -10.60
CA ASN A 429 10.85 18.11 -12.04
C ASN A 429 9.44 18.21 -12.68
N TRP A 430 8.47 17.49 -12.15
CA TRP A 430 7.10 17.44 -12.67
C TRP A 430 6.21 18.56 -12.10
N ASP A 431 5.04 18.74 -12.70
CA ASP A 431 4.04 19.75 -12.31
C ASP A 431 3.27 19.40 -11.02
N ALA A 432 3.23 18.11 -10.66
CA ALA A 432 2.60 17.64 -9.43
C ALA A 432 3.23 18.33 -8.21
N TYR A 433 2.39 19.01 -7.42
CA TYR A 433 2.80 19.86 -6.29
C TYR A 433 3.72 21.03 -6.70
N GLY A 434 3.60 21.49 -7.94
CA GLY A 434 4.28 22.66 -8.48
C GLY A 434 5.53 22.33 -9.28
N GLY A 435 6.66 22.11 -8.60
CA GLY A 435 7.94 21.75 -9.23
C GLY A 435 8.56 22.85 -10.11
N LYS A 436 9.54 22.49 -10.95
CA LYS A 436 10.23 23.44 -11.85
C LYS A 436 9.27 24.28 -12.71
N PRO A 437 8.13 23.76 -13.23
CA PRO A 437 7.19 24.59 -14.00
C PRO A 437 6.61 25.73 -13.16
N GLN A 438 6.38 25.51 -11.86
CA GLN A 438 5.87 26.56 -10.97
C GLN A 438 6.92 27.66 -10.71
N TYR A 439 8.21 27.30 -10.60
CA TYR A 439 9.28 28.29 -10.49
C TYR A 439 9.39 29.14 -11.76
N VAL A 440 9.28 28.52 -12.94
CA VAL A 440 9.25 29.24 -14.22
C VAL A 440 8.03 30.16 -14.30
N LYS A 441 6.85 29.71 -13.83
CA LYS A 441 5.66 30.54 -13.73
C LYS A 441 5.88 31.75 -12.83
N TRP A 442 6.44 31.59 -11.63
CA TRP A 442 6.78 32.72 -10.76
C TRP A 442 7.79 33.68 -11.41
N GLY A 443 8.73 33.16 -12.21
CA GLY A 443 9.63 33.98 -13.00
C GLY A 443 8.92 34.83 -14.05
N LYS A 444 7.99 34.22 -14.80
CA LYS A 444 7.16 34.91 -15.80
C LYS A 444 6.30 36.00 -15.16
N ASP A 445 5.66 35.69 -14.02
CA ASP A 445 4.85 36.65 -13.26
C ASP A 445 5.69 37.84 -12.74
N ALA A 446 6.99 37.62 -12.48
CA ALA A 446 7.95 38.66 -12.13
C ALA A 446 8.53 39.42 -13.35
N GLY A 447 8.03 39.16 -14.57
CA GLY A 447 8.45 39.85 -15.79
C GLY A 447 9.67 39.26 -16.49
N LEU A 448 10.11 38.06 -16.13
CA LEU A 448 11.22 37.39 -16.81
C LEU A 448 10.78 36.81 -18.16
N ASN A 449 11.61 36.97 -19.19
CA ASN A 449 11.37 36.38 -20.51
C ASN A 449 11.86 34.92 -20.54
N LEU A 450 11.02 34.00 -20.09
CA LEU A 450 11.31 32.57 -19.99
C LEU A 450 10.51 31.80 -21.04
N THR A 451 11.16 30.87 -21.73
CA THR A 451 10.60 30.14 -22.89
C THR A 451 10.46 28.65 -22.65
N SER A 452 11.15 28.11 -21.65
CA SER A 452 11.14 26.68 -21.30
C SER A 452 11.11 26.48 -19.79
N ASP A 453 10.54 25.37 -19.34
CA ASP A 453 10.64 24.98 -17.92
C ASP A 453 12.08 24.66 -17.52
N ASP A 454 12.93 24.29 -18.48
CA ASP A 454 14.36 24.05 -18.26
C ASP A 454 15.15 25.36 -18.04
N ASP A 455 14.54 26.53 -18.22
CA ASP A 455 15.13 27.79 -17.79
C ASP A 455 15.31 27.82 -16.27
N PHE A 456 14.59 26.98 -15.52
CA PHE A 456 14.84 26.72 -14.10
C PHE A 456 16.31 26.38 -13.82
N PHE A 457 16.93 25.57 -14.69
CA PHE A 457 18.29 25.11 -14.47
C PHE A 457 19.34 26.17 -14.78
N SER A 458 19.05 27.24 -15.53
CA SER A 458 20.06 28.21 -15.97
C SER A 458 19.80 29.65 -15.55
N HIS A 459 18.54 30.04 -15.36
CA HIS A 459 18.20 31.43 -15.09
C HIS A 459 18.59 31.82 -13.65
N PRO A 460 19.41 32.87 -13.45
CA PRO A 460 19.96 33.21 -12.13
C PRO A 460 18.89 33.51 -11.08
N THR A 461 17.80 34.18 -11.48
CA THR A 461 16.66 34.42 -10.58
C THR A 461 15.98 33.15 -10.12
N LEU A 462 15.75 32.16 -11.00
CA LEU A 462 15.08 30.91 -10.63
C LEU A 462 15.99 30.05 -9.75
N ARG A 463 17.29 29.99 -10.06
CA ARG A 463 18.30 29.41 -9.18
C ARG A 463 18.29 30.07 -7.80
N SER A 464 18.13 31.40 -7.72
CA SER A 464 18.04 32.12 -6.45
C SER A 464 16.77 31.79 -5.64
N TYR A 465 15.62 31.58 -6.30
CA TYR A 465 14.39 31.14 -5.64
C TYR A 465 14.56 29.75 -5.02
N TYR A 466 15.14 28.81 -5.77
CA TYR A 466 15.44 27.48 -5.24
C TYR A 466 16.38 27.56 -4.03
N LYS A 467 17.48 28.32 -4.14
CA LYS A 467 18.43 28.51 -3.03
C LYS A 467 17.79 29.15 -1.79
N ALA A 468 16.87 30.08 -1.96
CA ALA A 468 16.10 30.65 -0.86
C ALA A 468 15.19 29.58 -0.23
N HIS A 469 14.63 28.68 -1.05
CA HIS A 469 13.84 27.56 -0.55
C HIS A 469 14.67 26.59 0.29
N VAL A 470 15.79 26.11 -0.23
CA VAL A 470 16.72 25.25 0.50
C VAL A 470 17.14 25.91 1.82
N LYS A 471 17.52 27.20 1.79
CA LYS A 471 17.93 27.92 3.01
C LYS A 471 16.83 27.92 4.07
N THR A 472 15.57 28.10 3.66
CA THR A 472 14.45 28.16 4.59
C THR A 472 14.17 26.78 5.19
N VAL A 473 14.15 25.72 4.39
CA VAL A 473 13.89 24.34 4.86
C VAL A 473 15.00 23.86 5.79
N LEU A 474 16.28 23.99 5.41
CA LEU A 474 17.39 23.50 6.22
C LEU A 474 17.53 24.22 7.56
N ASN A 475 17.17 25.51 7.62
CA ASN A 475 17.22 26.31 8.86
C ASN A 475 15.88 26.35 9.61
N ARG A 476 14.88 25.56 9.20
CA ARG A 476 13.62 25.43 9.94
C ARG A 476 13.91 24.87 11.33
N VAL A 477 13.45 25.56 12.37
CA VAL A 477 13.39 25.02 13.73
C VAL A 477 12.06 24.27 13.85
N ASN A 478 12.13 22.97 14.07
CA ASN A 478 10.95 22.13 14.24
C ASN A 478 10.16 22.60 15.46
N THR A 479 8.88 22.94 15.28
CA THR A 479 8.04 23.49 16.36
C THR A 479 7.66 22.50 17.45
N LEU A 480 7.83 21.19 17.22
CA LEU A 480 7.52 20.11 18.16
C LEU A 480 8.76 19.61 18.90
N THR A 481 9.90 19.50 18.20
CA THR A 481 11.15 18.95 18.77
C THR A 481 12.14 20.03 19.19
N ASN A 482 11.95 21.28 18.73
CA ASN A 482 12.88 22.40 18.90
C ASN A 482 14.29 22.15 18.33
N ILE A 483 14.43 21.19 17.41
CA ILE A 483 15.67 20.89 16.69
C ILE A 483 15.62 21.58 15.32
N THR A 484 16.72 22.21 14.91
CA THR A 484 16.82 22.75 13.54
C THR A 484 16.97 21.59 12.57
N TYR A 485 16.28 21.60 11.42
CA TYR A 485 16.27 20.45 10.50
C TYR A 485 17.68 19.99 10.10
N LYS A 486 18.60 20.91 9.76
CA LYS A 486 20.01 20.56 9.48
C LYS A 486 20.81 19.97 10.65
N GLU A 487 20.23 19.94 11.84
CA GLU A 487 20.78 19.35 13.06
C GLU A 487 19.98 18.11 13.52
N ASP A 488 18.89 17.74 12.84
CA ASP A 488 18.00 16.64 13.25
C ASP A 488 18.40 15.31 12.60
N PRO A 489 18.97 14.35 13.36
CA PRO A 489 19.41 13.07 12.80
C PRO A 489 18.28 12.20 12.26
N THR A 490 17.03 12.55 12.50
CA THR A 490 15.88 11.91 11.84
C THR A 490 15.91 12.12 10.33
N ILE A 491 16.56 13.18 9.84
CA ILE A 491 16.75 13.39 8.41
C ILE A 491 17.95 12.55 7.96
N PHE A 492 17.72 11.70 6.96
CA PHE A 492 18.73 10.85 6.33
C PHE A 492 19.56 11.66 5.32
N ALA A 493 18.87 12.37 4.42
CA ALA A 493 19.50 13.15 3.36
C ALA A 493 18.58 14.23 2.80
N TRP A 494 19.22 15.21 2.15
CA TRP A 494 18.57 16.16 1.26
C TRP A 494 18.65 15.67 -0.18
N GLU A 495 17.52 15.62 -0.87
CA GLU A 495 17.46 15.36 -2.31
C GLU A 495 17.28 16.68 -3.07
N LEU A 496 18.16 16.95 -4.04
CA LEU A 496 18.15 18.21 -4.77
C LEU A 496 16.85 18.43 -5.55
N MET A 497 16.40 17.42 -6.29
CA MET A 497 15.18 17.47 -7.10
C MET A 497 14.69 16.05 -7.40
N ASN A 498 13.39 15.79 -7.31
CA ASN A 498 12.81 14.55 -7.84
C ASN A 498 12.87 14.52 -9.38
N GLU A 499 13.55 13.50 -9.93
CA GLU A 499 13.63 13.14 -11.35
C GLU A 499 14.00 14.29 -12.31
N PRO A 500 15.11 15.03 -12.09
CA PRO A 500 15.50 16.15 -12.94
C PRO A 500 15.68 15.71 -14.40
N ARG A 501 14.99 16.39 -15.32
CA ARG A 501 15.17 16.24 -16.77
C ARG A 501 15.33 17.61 -17.42
N CYS A 502 16.31 17.74 -18.31
CA CYS A 502 16.61 18.94 -19.10
C CYS A 502 16.61 18.61 -20.60
N THR A 503 15.41 18.41 -21.17
CA THR A 503 15.24 18.00 -22.58
C THR A 503 15.65 19.07 -23.58
N SER A 504 15.73 20.34 -23.17
CA SER A 504 16.27 21.43 -23.98
C SER A 504 17.79 21.36 -24.19
N ASP A 505 18.51 20.54 -23.41
CA ASP A 505 19.95 20.36 -23.54
C ASP A 505 20.36 18.88 -23.35
N PRO A 506 20.25 18.05 -24.42
CA PRO A 506 20.67 16.65 -24.38
C PRO A 506 22.16 16.41 -24.10
N SER A 507 23.02 17.44 -24.19
CA SER A 507 24.43 17.31 -23.80
C SER A 507 24.61 17.08 -22.29
N GLY A 508 23.60 17.50 -21.51
CA GLY A 508 23.59 17.46 -20.06
C GLY A 508 24.38 18.57 -19.37
N ASP A 509 24.96 19.51 -20.11
CA ASP A 509 25.80 20.58 -19.54
C ASP A 509 25.00 21.54 -18.65
N LYS A 510 23.79 21.92 -19.06
CA LYS A 510 22.92 22.81 -18.27
C LYS A 510 22.56 22.17 -16.93
N LEU A 511 22.14 20.90 -16.95
CA LEU A 511 21.79 20.18 -15.73
C LEU A 511 23.02 19.92 -14.86
N GLN A 512 24.15 19.51 -15.46
CA GLN A 512 25.41 19.32 -14.75
C GLN A 512 25.85 20.59 -14.00
N SER A 513 25.80 21.76 -14.67
CA SER A 513 26.13 23.04 -14.06
C SER A 513 25.23 23.35 -12.87
N TRP A 514 23.93 23.06 -12.98
CA TRP A 514 22.98 23.27 -11.89
C TRP A 514 23.28 22.36 -10.71
N ILE A 515 23.52 21.05 -10.94
CA ILE A 515 23.86 20.08 -9.88
C ILE A 515 25.13 20.51 -9.14
N GLN A 516 26.17 20.91 -9.88
CA GLN A 516 27.44 21.40 -9.31
C GLN A 516 27.23 22.58 -8.37
N GLU A 517 26.38 23.53 -8.76
CA GLU A 517 26.10 24.70 -7.94
C GLU A 517 25.23 24.36 -6.72
N MET A 518 24.18 23.58 -6.90
CA MET A 518 23.20 23.32 -5.84
C MET A 518 23.72 22.35 -4.79
N ALA A 519 24.44 21.29 -5.17
CA ALA A 519 25.04 20.36 -4.21
C ALA A 519 26.00 21.08 -3.25
N VAL A 520 26.90 21.91 -3.80
CA VAL A 520 27.83 22.72 -3.00
C VAL A 520 27.10 23.74 -2.13
N TYR A 521 26.03 24.36 -2.65
CA TYR A 521 25.23 25.29 -1.87
C TYR A 521 24.53 24.63 -0.68
N VAL A 522 23.90 23.46 -0.87
CA VAL A 522 23.30 22.69 0.23
C VAL A 522 24.36 22.35 1.28
N LYS A 523 25.50 21.78 0.86
CA LYS A 523 26.61 21.43 1.76
C LYS A 523 27.23 22.61 2.50
N SER A 524 27.21 23.81 1.90
CA SER A 524 27.70 25.02 2.58
C SER A 524 26.80 25.46 3.74
N MET A 525 25.52 25.09 3.72
CA MET A 525 24.56 25.38 4.79
C MET A 525 24.44 24.24 5.80
N ASP A 526 24.57 23.00 5.31
CA ASP A 526 24.50 21.77 6.09
C ASP A 526 25.61 20.80 5.64
N PRO A 527 26.76 20.80 6.35
CA PRO A 527 27.85 19.88 6.06
C PRO A 527 27.65 18.49 6.68
N LYS A 528 26.58 18.26 7.47
CA LYS A 528 26.37 17.05 8.27
C LYS A 528 25.55 16.01 7.51
N HIS A 529 24.39 16.40 7.00
CA HIS A 529 23.49 15.48 6.29
C HIS A 529 24.06 15.08 4.94
N LEU A 530 23.67 13.88 4.49
CA LEU A 530 23.98 13.42 3.14
C LEU A 530 23.18 14.23 2.11
N VAL A 531 23.74 14.38 0.91
CA VAL A 531 23.09 15.03 -0.23
C VAL A 531 23.14 14.10 -1.44
N GLU A 532 22.03 14.04 -2.13
CA GLU A 532 21.82 13.24 -3.35
C GLU A 532 21.01 14.05 -4.36
N ILE A 533 20.97 13.60 -5.61
CA ILE A 533 20.46 14.40 -6.72
C ILE A 533 18.95 14.20 -6.93
N GLY A 534 18.49 12.95 -6.86
CA GLY A 534 17.12 12.48 -7.12
C GLY A 534 16.91 11.97 -8.55
N THR A 535 17.98 11.52 -9.23
CA THR A 535 17.88 11.10 -10.63
C THR A 535 17.26 9.72 -10.79
N GLU A 536 16.60 9.51 -11.92
CA GLU A 536 16.13 8.18 -12.34
C GLU A 536 17.29 7.22 -12.64
N GLY A 537 18.49 7.75 -12.94
CA GLY A 537 19.70 6.97 -13.21
C GLY A 537 20.09 6.86 -14.69
N PHE A 538 19.46 7.59 -15.61
CA PHE A 538 19.81 7.44 -17.04
C PHE A 538 21.28 7.80 -17.35
N TYR A 539 21.91 6.97 -18.17
CA TYR A 539 23.25 7.21 -18.70
C TYR A 539 23.18 8.24 -19.83
N GLY A 540 24.16 9.15 -19.83
CA GLY A 540 24.25 10.25 -20.78
C GLY A 540 25.44 10.13 -21.74
N PRO A 541 25.70 11.20 -22.51
CA PRO A 541 26.73 11.21 -23.55
C PRO A 541 28.16 10.96 -23.06
N SER A 542 28.47 11.12 -21.77
CA SER A 542 29.82 10.86 -21.25
C SER A 542 30.18 9.36 -21.22
N THR A 543 29.17 8.49 -21.22
CA THR A 543 29.33 7.03 -21.21
C THR A 543 28.46 6.36 -22.26
N PRO A 544 28.75 6.54 -23.57
CA PRO A 544 27.90 6.03 -24.65
C PRO A 544 27.76 4.50 -24.62
N ASP A 545 28.79 3.77 -24.19
CA ASP A 545 28.76 2.30 -24.06
C ASP A 545 27.76 1.81 -22.99
N LYS A 546 27.33 2.69 -22.09
CA LYS A 546 26.31 2.41 -21.05
C LYS A 546 24.89 2.68 -21.52
N ALA A 547 24.70 3.37 -22.66
CA ALA A 547 23.37 3.66 -23.19
C ALA A 547 22.53 2.40 -23.46
N GLN A 548 23.17 1.24 -23.66
CA GLN A 548 22.48 -0.06 -23.81
C GLN A 548 21.69 -0.50 -22.56
N PHE A 549 22.02 0.04 -21.38
CA PHE A 549 21.29 -0.25 -20.15
C PHE A 549 20.09 0.68 -19.96
N ASN A 550 20.05 1.83 -20.66
CA ASN A 550 18.87 2.70 -20.61
C ASN A 550 17.63 1.98 -21.15
N PRO A 551 16.43 2.28 -20.64
CA PRO A 551 15.21 1.58 -21.06
C PRO A 551 14.85 1.82 -22.53
N ASN A 552 15.24 2.97 -23.08
CA ASN A 552 14.97 3.35 -24.46
C ASN A 552 15.92 4.50 -24.89
N THR A 553 15.89 4.85 -26.17
CA THR A 553 16.73 5.93 -26.73
C THR A 553 16.38 7.32 -26.17
N TYR A 554 15.12 7.55 -25.80
CA TYR A 554 14.68 8.82 -25.23
C TYR A 554 15.37 9.13 -23.89
N ALA A 555 15.67 8.12 -23.07
CA ALA A 555 16.42 8.29 -21.83
C ALA A 555 17.82 8.91 -22.01
N THR A 556 18.43 8.82 -23.20
CA THR A 556 19.71 9.50 -23.51
C THR A 556 19.54 10.99 -23.87
N GLN A 557 18.30 11.46 -24.02
CA GLN A 557 17.98 12.79 -24.55
C GLN A 557 17.43 13.75 -23.49
N VAL A 558 17.30 13.29 -22.24
CA VAL A 558 16.71 14.09 -21.15
C VAL A 558 17.75 14.89 -20.36
N GLY A 559 18.99 14.97 -20.83
CA GLY A 559 20.05 15.81 -20.25
C GLY A 559 20.65 15.28 -18.94
N THR A 560 20.27 14.08 -18.49
CA THR A 560 20.91 13.39 -17.36
C THR A 560 22.11 12.57 -17.81
N ASP A 561 23.07 12.38 -16.90
CA ASP A 561 24.25 11.57 -17.13
C ASP A 561 24.72 10.97 -15.81
N PHE A 562 24.26 9.75 -15.49
CA PHE A 562 24.41 9.12 -14.18
C PHE A 562 25.82 9.22 -13.58
N ILE A 563 26.86 8.82 -14.32
CA ILE A 563 28.23 8.82 -13.79
C ILE A 563 28.74 10.26 -13.61
N ARG A 564 28.55 11.12 -14.62
CA ARG A 564 29.03 12.51 -14.59
C ARG A 564 28.32 13.34 -13.52
N ASN A 565 27.02 13.15 -13.34
CA ASN A 565 26.20 13.86 -12.36
C ASN A 565 26.64 13.51 -10.93
N HIS A 566 26.89 12.23 -10.64
CA HIS A 566 27.26 11.78 -9.29
C HIS A 566 28.75 11.96 -8.94
N GLN A 567 29.60 12.35 -9.89
CA GLN A 567 30.99 12.78 -9.60
C GLN A 567 31.09 14.20 -9.02
N VAL A 568 29.96 14.91 -8.90
CA VAL A 568 29.91 16.27 -8.38
C VAL A 568 30.31 16.33 -6.90
N ILE A 569 31.18 17.28 -6.57
CA ILE A 569 31.54 17.58 -5.18
C ILE A 569 30.29 17.98 -4.39
N GLY A 570 30.08 17.30 -3.26
CA GLY A 570 28.94 17.53 -2.38
C GLY A 570 27.81 16.52 -2.56
N VAL A 571 27.81 15.71 -3.62
CA VAL A 571 26.93 14.54 -3.76
C VAL A 571 27.58 13.35 -3.05
N ASP A 572 26.86 12.75 -2.10
CA ASP A 572 27.41 11.72 -1.21
C ASP A 572 27.11 10.30 -1.69
N PHE A 573 25.93 10.10 -2.28
CA PHE A 573 25.48 8.80 -2.79
C PHE A 573 24.65 8.99 -4.06
N ALA A 574 24.50 7.89 -4.81
CA ALA A 574 23.75 7.89 -6.05
C ALA A 574 22.34 7.36 -5.85
N SER A 575 21.36 8.02 -6.49
CA SER A 575 19.97 7.58 -6.55
C SER A 575 19.60 7.11 -7.96
N VAL A 576 18.75 6.07 -8.00
CA VAL A 576 18.28 5.41 -9.22
C VAL A 576 16.82 5.02 -9.03
N HIS A 577 15.99 5.19 -10.05
CA HIS A 577 14.58 4.78 -10.05
C HIS A 577 14.37 3.56 -10.96
N ILE A 578 13.26 2.84 -10.79
CA ILE A 578 12.92 1.66 -11.59
C ILE A 578 11.40 1.62 -11.87
N TYR A 579 11.03 2.01 -13.08
CA TYR A 579 9.66 1.89 -13.61
C TYR A 579 9.66 1.14 -14.93
N ALA A 580 10.04 -0.14 -14.88
CA ALA A 580 10.16 -0.97 -16.08
C ALA A 580 8.85 -0.99 -16.89
N ASP A 581 7.71 -1.08 -16.20
CA ASP A 581 6.37 -1.08 -16.80
C ASP A 581 6.04 0.21 -17.57
N SER A 582 6.49 1.36 -17.07
CA SER A 582 6.32 2.65 -17.74
C SER A 582 7.38 2.92 -18.82
N TRP A 583 8.58 2.37 -18.68
CA TRP A 583 9.72 2.71 -19.55
C TRP A 583 9.95 1.75 -20.72
N ILE A 584 9.69 0.45 -20.52
CA ILE A 584 9.93 -0.59 -21.53
C ILE A 584 8.63 -1.10 -22.17
N SER A 585 7.58 -1.39 -21.39
CA SER A 585 6.30 -1.87 -21.90
C SER A 585 5.21 -1.91 -20.83
N GLN A 586 4.01 -1.39 -21.10
CA GLN A 586 2.87 -1.46 -20.18
C GLN A 586 2.21 -2.85 -20.13
N THR A 587 2.74 -3.84 -20.87
CA THR A 587 2.30 -5.24 -20.78
C THR A 587 3.35 -6.06 -20.03
N ILE A 588 3.01 -6.42 -18.81
CA ILE A 588 3.87 -7.13 -17.86
C ILE A 588 4.34 -8.46 -18.44
N SER A 589 5.65 -8.70 -18.36
CA SER A 589 6.34 -9.88 -18.92
C SER A 589 7.71 -10.06 -18.27
N ASP A 590 8.34 -11.22 -18.48
CA ASP A 590 9.68 -11.53 -17.95
C ASP A 590 10.77 -10.51 -18.34
N ALA A 591 10.56 -9.78 -19.44
CA ALA A 591 11.48 -8.71 -19.87
C ALA A 591 11.64 -7.61 -18.79
N HIS A 592 10.61 -7.35 -17.98
CA HIS A 592 10.66 -6.38 -16.88
C HIS A 592 11.63 -6.80 -15.79
N VAL A 593 11.61 -8.09 -15.43
CA VAL A 593 12.48 -8.67 -14.41
C VAL A 593 13.93 -8.68 -14.91
N GLN A 594 14.14 -9.06 -16.18
CA GLN A 594 15.46 -9.05 -16.80
C GLN A 594 16.05 -7.64 -16.90
N PHE A 595 15.26 -6.66 -17.36
CA PHE A 595 15.66 -5.25 -17.40
C PHE A 595 15.99 -4.74 -16.00
N THR A 596 15.13 -4.99 -15.01
CA THR A 596 15.35 -4.54 -13.63
C THR A 596 16.66 -5.06 -13.07
N LYS A 597 16.95 -6.35 -13.27
CA LYS A 597 18.20 -6.95 -12.82
C LYS A 597 19.42 -6.33 -13.51
N SER A 598 19.41 -6.22 -14.84
CA SER A 598 20.55 -5.65 -15.58
C SER A 598 20.77 -4.17 -15.26
N TRP A 599 19.68 -3.41 -15.11
CA TRP A 599 19.67 -2.03 -14.66
C TRP A 599 20.35 -1.90 -13.30
N MET A 600 19.91 -2.68 -12.31
CA MET A 600 20.49 -2.63 -10.96
C MET A 600 21.97 -3.03 -10.93
N GLU A 601 22.33 -4.13 -11.59
CA GLU A 601 23.71 -4.62 -11.63
C GLU A 601 24.66 -3.61 -12.28
N ALA A 602 24.23 -2.93 -13.35
CA ALA A 602 25.02 -1.89 -14.01
C ALA A 602 25.30 -0.69 -13.07
N HIS A 603 24.28 -0.18 -12.39
CA HIS A 603 24.41 0.96 -11.49
C HIS A 603 25.24 0.63 -10.25
N ILE A 604 25.05 -0.55 -9.66
CA ILE A 604 25.87 -1.02 -8.54
C ILE A 604 27.34 -1.11 -8.96
N ALA A 605 27.62 -1.71 -10.12
CA ALA A 605 28.98 -1.83 -10.63
C ALA A 605 29.63 -0.47 -10.88
N ASP A 606 28.88 0.51 -11.39
CA ASP A 606 29.41 1.87 -11.62
C ASP A 606 29.59 2.67 -10.33
N GLY A 607 28.71 2.45 -9.34
CA GLY A 607 28.88 2.91 -7.97
C GLY A 607 30.20 2.46 -7.36
N GLU A 608 30.58 1.20 -7.58
CA GLU A 608 31.83 0.62 -7.09
C GLU A 608 33.04 1.10 -7.89
N LYS A 609 32.93 1.10 -9.21
CA LYS A 609 34.07 1.28 -10.12
C LYS A 609 34.45 2.75 -10.33
N TYR A 610 33.46 3.63 -10.48
CA TYR A 610 33.69 5.00 -10.92
C TYR A 610 33.37 6.05 -9.85
N LEU A 611 32.43 5.75 -8.96
CA LEU A 611 31.91 6.73 -8.01
C LEU A 611 32.45 6.57 -6.58
N GLY A 612 32.73 5.33 -6.15
CA GLY A 612 33.16 5.06 -4.78
C GLY A 612 32.10 5.46 -3.75
N MET A 613 30.82 5.22 -4.05
CA MET A 613 29.71 5.64 -3.21
C MET A 613 28.56 4.62 -3.16
N PRO A 614 27.68 4.74 -2.15
CA PRO A 614 26.46 3.95 -2.07
C PRO A 614 25.52 4.27 -3.25
N VAL A 615 24.78 3.27 -3.70
CA VAL A 615 23.71 3.39 -4.70
C VAL A 615 22.41 2.97 -4.05
N LEU A 616 21.46 3.89 -3.97
CA LEU A 616 20.13 3.70 -3.43
C LEU A 616 19.10 3.65 -4.56
N PHE A 617 18.33 2.58 -4.65
CA PHE A 617 17.21 2.51 -5.59
C PHE A 617 16.00 3.20 -4.97
N ALA A 618 15.94 4.52 -5.14
CA ALA A 618 15.08 5.43 -4.39
C ALA A 618 13.60 5.38 -4.81
N GLU A 619 13.28 4.77 -5.96
CA GLU A 619 11.93 4.39 -6.33
C GLU A 619 11.96 3.07 -7.12
N PHE A 620 11.05 2.15 -6.79
CA PHE A 620 10.75 1.01 -7.63
C PHE A 620 9.33 0.53 -7.36
N GLY A 621 8.63 0.06 -8.41
CA GLY A 621 7.29 -0.47 -8.27
C GLY A 621 6.79 -1.11 -9.55
N VAL A 622 5.62 -1.74 -9.47
CA VAL A 622 4.85 -2.18 -10.63
C VAL A 622 3.38 -1.84 -10.45
N SER A 623 2.81 -1.24 -11.49
CA SER A 623 1.42 -0.81 -11.53
C SER A 623 0.47 -2.02 -11.61
N SER A 624 -0.54 -2.00 -10.74
CA SER A 624 -1.66 -2.96 -10.78
C SER A 624 -2.65 -2.71 -11.91
N LYS A 625 -2.53 -1.57 -12.61
CA LYS A 625 -3.41 -1.16 -13.71
C LYS A 625 -2.92 -1.68 -15.06
N ASP A 626 -1.73 -2.27 -15.10
CA ASP A 626 -1.04 -2.64 -16.33
C ASP A 626 -1.49 -4.02 -16.85
N GLY A 627 -1.43 -4.19 -18.17
CA GLY A 627 -1.88 -5.41 -18.83
C GLY A 627 -1.04 -6.61 -18.40
N GLY A 628 -1.68 -7.71 -17.99
CA GLY A 628 -0.99 -8.92 -17.53
C GLY A 628 -0.56 -8.88 -16.06
N TYR A 629 -0.85 -7.80 -15.34
CA TYR A 629 -0.58 -7.71 -13.91
C TYR A 629 -1.28 -8.82 -13.11
N ASN A 630 -0.55 -9.36 -12.14
CA ASN A 630 -1.10 -10.14 -11.02
C ASN A 630 -0.20 -9.97 -9.78
N SER A 631 -0.73 -10.27 -8.60
CA SER A 631 0.01 -10.09 -7.34
C SER A 631 1.29 -10.91 -7.26
N SER A 632 1.31 -12.11 -7.86
CA SER A 632 2.52 -12.94 -7.91
C SER A 632 3.65 -12.29 -8.73
N PHE A 633 3.31 -11.53 -9.76
CA PHE A 633 4.30 -10.76 -10.52
C PHE A 633 4.92 -9.66 -9.67
N ARG A 634 4.12 -8.87 -8.93
CA ARG A 634 4.63 -7.87 -7.99
C ARG A 634 5.59 -8.48 -6.98
N ASP A 635 5.20 -9.61 -6.40
CA ASP A 635 6.02 -10.34 -5.42
C ASP A 635 7.34 -10.84 -6.05
N SER A 636 7.31 -11.35 -7.29
CA SER A 636 8.51 -11.76 -8.04
C SER A 636 9.44 -10.58 -8.36
N PHE A 637 8.86 -9.46 -8.78
CA PHE A 637 9.58 -8.22 -9.07
C PHE A 637 10.29 -7.66 -7.84
N ILE A 638 9.57 -7.52 -6.72
CA ILE A 638 10.12 -7.05 -5.45
C ILE A 638 11.21 -8.02 -4.94
N ASN A 639 10.98 -9.33 -5.03
CA ASN A 639 12.01 -10.32 -4.69
C ASN A 639 13.27 -10.18 -5.55
N THR A 640 13.14 -9.85 -6.83
CA THR A 640 14.30 -9.64 -7.72
C THR A 640 15.14 -8.45 -7.28
N VAL A 641 14.50 -7.33 -6.91
CA VAL A 641 15.16 -6.15 -6.35
C VAL A 641 15.89 -6.52 -5.05
N TYR A 642 15.19 -7.14 -4.10
CA TYR A 642 15.75 -7.52 -2.80
C TYR A 642 16.86 -8.57 -2.90
N LYS A 643 16.75 -9.55 -3.79
CA LYS A 643 17.82 -10.54 -4.03
C LYS A 643 19.06 -9.89 -4.63
N THR A 644 18.89 -8.98 -5.59
CA THR A 644 20.02 -8.25 -6.21
C THR A 644 20.75 -7.40 -5.18
N LEU A 645 20.02 -6.67 -4.34
CA LEU A 645 20.58 -5.90 -3.24
C LEU A 645 21.30 -6.78 -2.22
N LEU A 646 20.67 -7.87 -1.77
CA LEU A 646 21.27 -8.78 -0.80
C LEU A 646 22.59 -9.39 -1.32
N ASN A 647 22.67 -9.68 -2.61
CA ASN A 647 23.90 -10.15 -3.24
C ASN A 647 25.02 -9.10 -3.22
N SER A 648 24.68 -7.82 -3.36
CA SER A 648 25.63 -6.71 -3.17
C SER A 648 26.03 -6.56 -1.70
N THR A 649 25.05 -6.51 -0.78
CA THR A 649 25.25 -6.42 0.68
C THR A 649 26.19 -7.49 1.21
N LYS A 650 26.00 -8.76 0.81
CA LYS A 650 26.85 -9.90 1.21
C LYS A 650 28.34 -9.70 0.87
N LYS A 651 28.65 -8.89 -0.15
CA LYS A 651 30.02 -8.60 -0.61
C LYS A 651 30.52 -7.24 -0.13
N GLY A 652 29.69 -6.47 0.57
CA GLY A 652 29.96 -5.08 0.90
C GLY A 652 29.99 -4.14 -0.30
N GLY A 653 29.25 -4.48 -1.37
CA GLY A 653 29.18 -3.69 -2.60
C GLY A 653 28.36 -2.40 -2.47
N SER A 654 28.26 -1.63 -3.56
CA SER A 654 27.59 -0.31 -3.56
C SER A 654 26.07 -0.36 -3.48
N GLY A 655 25.41 -1.50 -3.74
CA GLY A 655 23.97 -1.63 -3.57
C GLY A 655 23.57 -1.47 -2.10
N ALA A 656 23.14 -0.26 -1.75
CA ALA A 656 22.98 0.17 -0.36
C ALA A 656 21.54 0.08 0.15
N GLY A 657 20.59 -0.16 -0.74
CA GLY A 657 19.19 -0.40 -0.38
C GLY A 657 18.21 0.00 -1.46
N SER A 658 16.93 -0.04 -1.11
CA SER A 658 15.85 0.45 -1.96
C SER A 658 14.67 1.03 -1.18
N LEU A 659 13.88 1.86 -1.87
CA LEU A 659 12.66 2.47 -1.37
C LEU A 659 11.49 2.14 -2.30
N LEU A 660 10.51 1.42 -1.78
CA LEU A 660 9.36 1.00 -2.56
C LEU A 660 8.43 2.19 -2.89
N TRP A 661 8.04 2.33 -4.15
CA TRP A 661 6.96 3.22 -4.58
C TRP A 661 5.66 2.40 -4.71
N GLN A 662 4.65 2.61 -3.87
CA GLN A 662 4.61 3.52 -2.71
C GLN A 662 3.69 2.97 -1.61
N LEU A 663 3.88 3.42 -0.38
CA LEU A 663 3.14 2.90 0.77
C LEU A 663 1.92 3.76 1.10
N PHE A 664 0.82 3.13 1.49
CA PHE A 664 -0.40 3.83 1.90
C PHE A 664 -1.01 3.19 3.15
N PRO A 665 -1.62 3.99 4.05
CA PRO A 665 -2.39 3.45 5.17
C PRO A 665 -3.75 2.94 4.69
N ASP A 666 -4.53 2.37 5.59
CA ASP A 666 -5.87 1.91 5.24
C ASP A 666 -6.80 3.09 4.91
N GLY A 667 -7.71 2.90 3.95
CA GLY A 667 -8.75 3.87 3.59
C GLY A 667 -8.33 4.98 2.62
N THR A 668 -7.15 4.89 2.01
CA THR A 668 -6.66 5.85 1.01
C THR A 668 -6.69 5.31 -0.43
N ASP A 669 -7.56 4.32 -0.71
CA ASP A 669 -7.66 3.66 -2.02
C ASP A 669 -7.96 4.65 -3.18
N TYR A 670 -8.56 5.80 -2.87
CA TYR A 670 -8.85 6.86 -3.85
C TYR A 670 -7.60 7.59 -4.38
N MET A 671 -6.45 7.41 -3.74
CA MET A 671 -5.16 7.98 -4.13
C MET A 671 -4.29 7.00 -4.93
N ASP A 672 -4.76 5.76 -5.12
CA ASP A 672 -3.98 4.71 -5.75
C ASP A 672 -3.71 5.03 -7.24
N ASP A 673 -2.45 5.33 -7.54
CA ASP A 673 -1.94 5.53 -8.90
C ASP A 673 -1.74 4.21 -9.65
N GLY A 674 -1.85 3.08 -8.97
CA GLY A 674 -1.62 1.72 -9.46
C GLY A 674 -0.51 1.01 -8.68
N TYR A 675 0.39 1.79 -8.07
CA TYR A 675 1.57 1.29 -7.36
C TYR A 675 1.36 1.17 -5.86
N ALA A 676 0.21 1.61 -5.32
CA ALA A 676 -0.02 1.63 -3.89
C ALA A 676 0.09 0.23 -3.27
N ILE A 677 0.79 0.17 -2.15
CA ILE A 677 0.85 -0.99 -1.28
C ILE A 677 0.32 -0.58 0.09
N VAL A 678 -0.77 -1.25 0.49
CA VAL A 678 -1.33 -1.15 1.83
C VAL A 678 -0.95 -2.45 2.56
N ILE A 679 -0.12 -2.34 3.61
CA ILE A 679 0.48 -3.49 4.32
C ILE A 679 -0.59 -4.51 4.76
N SER A 680 -1.67 -4.03 5.37
CA SER A 680 -2.77 -4.87 5.88
C SER A 680 -3.53 -5.61 4.77
N LYS A 681 -3.52 -5.10 3.54
CA LYS A 681 -4.22 -5.68 2.38
C LYS A 681 -3.32 -6.53 1.47
N SER A 682 -2.00 -6.51 1.70
CA SER A 682 -1.00 -7.16 0.85
C SER A 682 -0.11 -8.12 1.65
N PRO A 683 -0.67 -9.19 2.26
CA PRO A 683 0.07 -10.04 3.19
C PRO A 683 1.28 -10.75 2.57
N SER A 684 1.22 -11.15 1.30
CA SER A 684 2.36 -11.76 0.61
C SER A 684 3.52 -10.78 0.44
N THR A 685 3.23 -9.59 -0.10
CA THR A 685 4.21 -8.52 -0.26
C THR A 685 4.74 -8.04 1.09
N SER A 686 3.89 -7.91 2.11
CA SER A 686 4.27 -7.56 3.48
C SER A 686 5.27 -8.57 4.07
N ASN A 687 5.06 -9.86 3.85
CA ASN A 687 6.00 -10.90 4.31
C ASN A 687 7.36 -10.80 3.60
N ILE A 688 7.36 -10.51 2.29
CA ILE A 688 8.60 -10.30 1.52
C ILE A 688 9.38 -9.10 2.05
N ILE A 689 8.69 -7.98 2.30
CA ILE A 689 9.28 -6.77 2.89
C ILE A 689 9.87 -7.08 4.27
N SER A 690 9.09 -7.69 5.17
CA SER A 690 9.51 -8.00 6.53
C SER A 690 10.71 -8.97 6.57
N LEU A 691 10.71 -9.99 5.70
CA LEU A 691 11.83 -10.92 5.58
C LEU A 691 13.10 -10.22 5.09
N HIS A 692 12.99 -9.32 4.11
CA HIS A 692 14.15 -8.56 3.63
C HIS A 692 14.68 -7.60 4.71
N SER A 693 13.80 -6.88 5.41
CA SER A 693 14.17 -6.03 6.54
C SER A 693 14.92 -6.80 7.62
N THR A 694 14.43 -8.00 7.99
CA THR A 694 15.09 -8.88 8.97
C THR A 694 16.48 -9.30 8.50
N ARG A 695 16.63 -9.65 7.22
CA ARG A 695 17.94 -10.01 6.64
C ARG A 695 18.92 -8.82 6.70
N LEU A 696 18.49 -7.61 6.35
CA LEU A 696 19.34 -6.42 6.43
C LEU A 696 19.69 -6.02 7.87
N ALA A 697 18.76 -6.19 8.82
CA ALA A 697 19.02 -5.91 10.23
C ALA A 697 20.19 -6.73 10.79
N ILE A 698 20.36 -7.98 10.34
CA ILE A 698 21.53 -8.80 10.68
C ILE A 698 22.81 -8.11 10.22
N PHE A 699 22.89 -7.64 8.97
CA PHE A 699 24.07 -6.93 8.46
C PHE A 699 24.30 -5.59 9.16
N ASN A 700 23.22 -4.85 9.46
CA ASN A 700 23.30 -3.56 10.16
C ASN A 700 23.76 -3.70 11.61
N SER A 701 23.56 -4.89 12.21
CA SER A 701 24.07 -5.20 13.56
C SER A 701 25.56 -5.58 13.57
N MET A 702 26.15 -5.90 12.42
CA MET A 702 27.55 -6.30 12.35
C MET A 702 28.47 -5.11 12.61
N CYS A 703 29.38 -5.25 13.57
CA CYS A 703 30.46 -4.29 13.76
C CYS A 703 31.32 -4.24 12.50
N SER A 704 31.69 -3.03 12.05
CA SER A 704 32.69 -2.87 11.00
C SER A 704 34.02 -3.49 11.46
N TRP A 705 34.44 -4.59 10.83
CA TRP A 705 35.64 -5.32 11.26
C TRP A 705 36.92 -4.57 10.89
N LYS A 706 37.58 -4.01 11.91
CA LYS A 706 39.03 -4.14 12.17
C LYS A 706 39.27 -4.17 13.69
N CYS A 707 38.71 -5.16 14.38
CA CYS A 707 39.15 -5.47 15.76
C CYS A 707 40.29 -6.48 15.69
N SER A 708 41.53 -6.01 15.84
CA SER A 708 42.76 -6.81 15.86
C SER A 708 42.96 -7.64 17.13
N TRP A 709 41.94 -7.78 17.99
CA TRP A 709 42.02 -8.60 19.20
C TRP A 709 40.72 -9.39 19.42
N GLY A 710 40.77 -10.70 19.19
CA GLY A 710 40.09 -11.66 20.08
C GLY A 710 38.69 -12.19 19.79
N CYS A 711 37.95 -11.77 18.75
CA CYS A 711 36.61 -12.34 18.51
C CYS A 711 36.64 -13.62 17.64
N LYS A 712 37.02 -14.75 18.23
CA LYS A 712 36.69 -16.09 17.72
C LYS A 712 35.43 -16.61 18.43
N LYS A 713 34.25 -16.17 17.99
CA LYS A 713 33.03 -16.99 18.13
C LYS A 713 32.58 -17.39 16.74
N LYS A 714 32.70 -18.69 16.42
CA LYS A 714 32.11 -19.28 15.22
C LYS A 714 30.61 -18.99 15.26
N ASN A 715 30.10 -18.40 14.20
CA ASN A 715 28.77 -17.84 14.13
C ASN A 715 27.76 -18.91 13.65
N PRO A 716 26.66 -19.20 14.39
CA PRO A 716 25.60 -20.12 13.94
C PRO A 716 24.82 -19.61 12.71
N LEU A 717 25.09 -18.37 12.26
CA LEU A 717 24.39 -17.65 11.19
C LEU A 717 24.60 -18.19 9.77
N GLU A 718 25.51 -19.14 9.54
CA GLU A 718 25.66 -19.76 8.22
C GLU A 718 24.45 -20.64 7.85
N ALA A 719 23.69 -21.18 8.80
CA ALA A 719 22.56 -22.07 8.47
C ALA A 719 21.33 -21.32 7.89
N PHE A 720 21.11 -20.04 8.22
CA PHE A 720 19.93 -19.28 7.79
C PHE A 720 20.11 -18.55 6.44
N LEU A 721 21.36 -18.39 5.98
CA LEU A 721 21.71 -17.62 4.79
C LEU A 721 21.74 -18.44 3.49
N TYR A 722 21.61 -19.78 3.58
CA TYR A 722 21.74 -20.74 2.48
C TYR A 722 20.46 -21.51 2.12
N LEU A 723 19.31 -21.19 2.73
CA LEU A 723 18.04 -21.90 2.49
C LEU A 723 17.34 -21.57 1.16
N ASP A 724 18.01 -20.89 0.21
CA ASP A 724 17.43 -20.51 -1.10
C ASP A 724 17.82 -21.48 -2.25
N ASP A 725 18.48 -22.61 -1.99
CA ASP A 725 18.88 -23.61 -3.00
C ASP A 725 18.10 -24.96 -2.92
N LEU A 726 16.88 -24.99 -2.36
CA LEU A 726 15.99 -26.16 -2.39
C LEU A 726 14.56 -25.82 -2.84
#